data_AF-A0A844LZD5-F1
#
_entry.id   AF-A0A844LZD5-F1
#
_cell.length_a   1.000
_cell.length_b   1.000
_cell.length_c   1.000
_cell.angle_alpha   90.00
_cell.angle_beta   90.00
_cell.angle_gamma   90.00
#
_symmetry.space_group_name_H-M   'P 1'
#
loop_
_entity.id
_entity.type
_entity.pdbx_description
1 polymer ?
#
loop_
_entity_poly.entity_id
_entity_poly.type
_entity_poly.pdbx_seq_one_letter_code
_entity_poly.pdbx_strand_id
1 'polypeptide(L)'
;MKANETRIQDFLSANKTRFVIPIYQRNYDWSTAQCKQLLDDILHIGTGYELAHFIGSVVYVHDDIYTSSKIKELSVIDGQQRLTTLTLIYLVIYHLAIEMEDEDLKSEIYETYLVNKFVPESEKSKLRPTQDNLAALNYLLRADAKEEFSKYSKITENFDYFKSRINEQNYETVLEGLSKLMVVEISLERQKDNPQRIFESLNSTGLELSQADLIRNYILMGLTRESQNRIYEDYWKLIENLARDENRNISKVSDFIRDYLTLISNKIPNKNKVYEEFKNKFPTSDIAELEDILSPIKSLAKFYNKLINPRNEADSDIRRQLEYIDQLEIKVAYPFLIKVYEDYANGIISKNDFLAILSFVQSYVWRRFVISLPTNALNKVFMTLYEKVDKDDYLESIQKHIAKRKGSHRMPQDSEVIEALKHKDVYNIKSKNRLYLFSRLENFNNNEVVTIEGNSDITVEHIFPQKPSHAWKSQLSDIEIREMKDEYLHTLGNLTLSGNNGSLGNKDFISKRDIPDKGYRDSRLWLNRYLSGIDVWNIKNLENRFNILAERCLKVWPYPDVDIEEYDESLEEVSIFEAEDPTHKKIDYAVLFGQKINLVNMADLYMKVLSYLFEQNPELFFNTDLVEKIELVKITNQDRLRQPKSINPTYVIETNLSNVNKFERIKYALEVFEAEDELTIKYADES
;
A
#
# COMPACT_ATOMS: atom_id res chain seq x y z
N MET A 1 -12.54 7.76 -35.44
CA MET A 1 -13.36 6.85 -34.62
C MET A 1 -14.65 6.53 -35.35
N LYS A 2 -14.98 5.24 -35.53
CA LYS A 2 -16.28 4.78 -36.05
C LYS A 2 -16.90 3.85 -35.01
N ALA A 3 -18.16 4.08 -34.65
CA ALA A 3 -18.90 3.26 -33.71
C ALA A 3 -20.14 2.68 -34.40
N ASN A 4 -20.29 1.36 -34.37
CA ASN A 4 -21.44 0.66 -34.93
C ASN A 4 -22.00 -0.35 -33.91
N GLU A 5 -23.31 -0.50 -33.90
CA GLU A 5 -23.96 -1.57 -33.15
C GLU A 5 -23.93 -2.86 -33.99
N THR A 6 -23.53 -3.98 -33.39
CA THR A 6 -23.43 -5.28 -34.07
C THR A 6 -23.74 -6.44 -33.11
N ARG A 7 -24.16 -7.58 -33.66
CA ARG A 7 -24.30 -8.82 -32.88
C ARG A 7 -22.92 -9.38 -32.58
N ILE A 8 -22.75 -9.95 -31.39
CA ILE A 8 -21.45 -10.50 -31.00
C ILE A 8 -21.03 -11.67 -31.89
N GLN A 9 -22.00 -12.44 -32.40
CA GLN A 9 -21.75 -13.53 -33.35
C GLN A 9 -21.19 -13.00 -34.67
N ASP A 10 -21.77 -11.93 -35.23
CA ASP A 10 -21.28 -11.29 -36.46
C ASP A 10 -19.87 -10.72 -36.26
N PHE A 11 -19.63 -10.11 -35.10
CA PHE A 11 -18.32 -9.59 -34.72
C PHE A 11 -17.27 -10.70 -34.63
N LEU A 12 -17.52 -11.75 -33.84
CA LEU A 12 -16.58 -12.86 -33.64
C LEU A 12 -16.40 -13.73 -34.88
N SER A 13 -17.46 -13.91 -35.68
CA SER A 13 -17.43 -14.73 -36.91
C SER A 13 -16.73 -14.05 -38.09
N ALA A 14 -16.39 -12.76 -37.98
CA ALA A 14 -15.74 -11.99 -39.04
C ALA A 14 -14.61 -12.77 -39.76
N ASN A 15 -14.73 -12.84 -41.08
CA ASN A 15 -13.84 -13.64 -41.93
C ASN A 15 -12.43 -13.07 -41.98
N LYS A 16 -11.43 -13.95 -41.86
CA LYS A 16 -10.00 -13.59 -41.91
C LYS A 16 -9.67 -12.48 -40.92
N THR A 17 -10.26 -12.55 -39.73
CA THR A 17 -10.04 -11.59 -38.66
C THR A 17 -9.45 -12.31 -37.46
N ARG A 18 -8.50 -11.66 -36.78
CA ARG A 18 -7.91 -12.13 -35.54
C ARG A 18 -7.94 -11.02 -34.51
N PHE A 19 -8.53 -11.29 -33.36
CA PHE A 19 -8.53 -10.40 -32.21
C PHE A 19 -7.25 -10.62 -31.41
N VAL A 20 -6.44 -9.59 -31.26
CA VAL A 20 -5.18 -9.64 -30.54
C VAL A 20 -5.32 -8.80 -29.28
N ILE A 21 -5.15 -9.42 -28.11
CA ILE A 21 -5.02 -8.71 -26.83
C ILE A 21 -3.55 -8.28 -26.70
N PRO A 22 -3.22 -6.98 -26.74
CA PRO A 22 -1.85 -6.50 -26.68
C PRO A 22 -1.20 -6.78 -25.33
N ILE A 23 0.14 -6.82 -25.31
CA ILE A 23 0.93 -7.11 -24.10
C ILE A 23 0.75 -6.09 -22.97
N TYR A 24 0.27 -4.89 -23.28
CA TYR A 24 0.02 -3.85 -22.29
C TYR A 24 -1.34 -3.98 -21.58
N GLN A 25 -2.22 -4.83 -22.10
CA GLN A 25 -3.49 -5.14 -21.44
C GLN A 25 -3.26 -6.10 -20.27
N ARG A 26 -4.09 -5.99 -19.23
CA ARG A 26 -4.04 -6.92 -18.10
C ARG A 26 -4.48 -8.33 -18.53
N ASN A 27 -3.98 -9.34 -17.81
CA ASN A 27 -4.44 -10.72 -17.94
C ASN A 27 -5.95 -10.88 -17.66
N TYR A 28 -6.46 -12.08 -17.90
CA TYR A 28 -7.88 -12.38 -17.69
C TYR A 28 -8.14 -12.42 -16.18
N ASP A 29 -9.06 -11.58 -15.72
CA ASP A 29 -9.23 -11.26 -14.30
C ASP A 29 -10.68 -11.42 -13.81
N TRP A 30 -11.62 -11.69 -14.70
CA TRP A 30 -13.01 -11.95 -14.33
C TRP A 30 -13.12 -13.12 -13.34
N SER A 31 -13.88 -12.89 -12.28
CA SER A 31 -14.20 -13.89 -11.27
C SER A 31 -15.33 -14.80 -11.73
N THR A 32 -15.47 -15.96 -11.08
CA THR A 32 -16.59 -16.89 -11.29
C THR A 32 -17.95 -16.21 -11.07
N ALA A 33 -18.03 -15.20 -10.20
CA ALA A 33 -19.26 -14.43 -9.99
C ALA A 33 -19.67 -13.61 -11.21
N GLN A 34 -18.71 -12.97 -11.89
CA GLN A 34 -18.96 -12.22 -13.13
C GLN A 34 -19.29 -13.18 -14.29
N CYS A 35 -18.61 -14.33 -14.35
CA CYS A 35 -18.91 -15.38 -15.32
C CYS A 35 -20.32 -15.96 -15.14
N LYS A 36 -20.71 -16.19 -13.88
CA LYS A 36 -22.07 -16.61 -13.52
C LYS A 36 -23.11 -15.61 -13.99
N GLN A 37 -22.91 -14.33 -13.69
CA GLN A 37 -23.84 -13.28 -14.10
C GLN A 37 -24.03 -13.27 -15.62
N LEU A 38 -22.93 -13.26 -16.39
CA LEU A 38 -23.01 -13.30 -17.85
C LEU A 38 -23.74 -14.55 -18.36
N LEU A 39 -23.49 -15.73 -17.78
CA LEU A 39 -24.17 -16.96 -18.20
C LEU A 39 -25.65 -16.94 -17.88
N ASP A 40 -26.02 -16.48 -16.68
CA ASP A 40 -27.41 -16.36 -16.25
C ASP A 40 -28.16 -15.38 -17.17
N ASP A 41 -27.53 -14.27 -17.58
CA ASP A 41 -28.08 -13.32 -18.56
C ASP A 41 -28.26 -13.97 -19.96
N ILE A 42 -27.27 -14.74 -20.44
CA ILE A 42 -27.34 -15.47 -21.71
C ILE A 42 -28.47 -16.50 -21.71
N LEU A 43 -28.58 -17.29 -20.64
CA LEU A 43 -29.66 -18.29 -20.49
C LEU A 43 -31.03 -17.61 -20.44
N HIS A 44 -31.14 -16.49 -19.73
CA HIS A 44 -32.39 -15.75 -19.63
C HIS A 44 -32.88 -15.29 -21.01
N ILE A 45 -32.03 -14.62 -21.79
CA ILE A 45 -32.43 -14.14 -23.12
C ILE A 45 -32.57 -15.28 -24.16
N GLY A 46 -31.86 -16.39 -23.98
CA GLY A 46 -32.04 -17.60 -24.77
C GLY A 46 -33.45 -18.19 -24.62
N THR A 47 -33.98 -18.20 -23.39
CA THR A 47 -35.36 -18.68 -23.10
C THR A 47 -36.46 -17.65 -23.38
N GLY A 48 -36.12 -16.37 -23.43
CA GLY A 48 -37.06 -15.25 -23.41
C GLY A 48 -37.47 -14.69 -24.77
N TYR A 49 -38.47 -13.78 -24.74
CA TYR A 49 -38.95 -13.00 -25.90
C TYR A 49 -38.12 -11.74 -26.18
N GLU A 50 -37.12 -11.44 -25.35
CA GLU A 50 -36.26 -10.28 -25.56
C GLU A 50 -35.44 -10.45 -26.85
N LEU A 51 -35.42 -9.40 -27.66
CA LEU A 51 -34.83 -9.42 -29.01
C LEU A 51 -33.31 -9.22 -29.00
N ALA A 52 -32.78 -8.61 -27.95
CA ALA A 52 -31.36 -8.27 -27.83
C ALA A 52 -30.96 -7.97 -26.38
N HIS A 53 -29.73 -8.34 -26.00
CA HIS A 53 -29.12 -7.97 -24.72
C HIS A 53 -27.78 -7.27 -24.95
N PHE A 54 -27.65 -6.04 -24.44
CA PHE A 54 -26.45 -5.24 -24.62
C PHE A 54 -25.40 -5.58 -23.56
N ILE A 55 -24.24 -6.09 -23.99
CA ILE A 55 -23.15 -6.51 -23.07
C ILE A 55 -22.02 -5.47 -22.93
N GLY A 56 -22.09 -4.36 -23.65
CA GLY A 56 -21.09 -3.28 -23.61
C GLY A 56 -20.46 -2.96 -24.97
N SER A 57 -19.31 -2.29 -24.94
CA SER A 57 -18.52 -1.97 -26.13
C SER A 57 -17.29 -2.86 -26.27
N VAL A 58 -16.80 -2.95 -27.50
CA VAL A 58 -15.49 -3.52 -27.84
C VAL A 58 -14.73 -2.48 -28.65
N VAL A 59 -13.58 -2.06 -28.14
CA VAL A 59 -12.76 -1.02 -28.80
C VAL A 59 -11.49 -1.65 -29.32
N TYR A 60 -11.16 -1.40 -30.58
CA TYR A 60 -9.99 -1.97 -31.22
C TYR A 60 -9.34 -1.01 -32.22
N VAL A 61 -8.08 -1.29 -32.52
CA VAL A 61 -7.29 -0.61 -33.55
C VAL A 61 -6.95 -1.60 -34.66
N HIS A 62 -7.00 -1.12 -35.90
CA HIS A 62 -6.41 -1.83 -37.04
C HIS A 62 -4.89 -1.69 -36.97
N ASP A 63 -4.18 -2.81 -36.87
CA ASP A 63 -2.73 -2.79 -37.02
C ASP A 63 -2.44 -2.72 -38.53
N ASP A 64 -2.33 -1.50 -39.07
CA ASP A 64 -2.06 -1.21 -40.49
C ASP A 64 -0.64 -1.61 -40.95
N ILE A 65 0.07 -2.43 -40.16
CA ILE A 65 1.29 -3.05 -40.65
C ILE A 65 0.84 -4.02 -41.73
N TYR A 66 1.13 -3.68 -42.99
CA TYR A 66 1.12 -4.57 -44.15
C TYR A 66 2.05 -5.76 -43.87
N THR A 67 1.67 -6.61 -42.94
CA THR A 67 2.25 -7.92 -42.78
C THR A 67 1.77 -8.72 -43.99
N SER A 68 2.64 -9.56 -44.53
CA SER A 68 2.35 -10.48 -45.62
C SER A 68 1.24 -11.50 -45.29
N SER A 69 0.57 -11.34 -44.16
CA SER A 69 -0.51 -12.18 -43.66
C SER A 69 -1.83 -11.80 -44.36
N LYS A 70 -2.63 -12.81 -44.73
CA LYS A 70 -3.93 -12.64 -45.40
C LYS A 70 -5.06 -12.29 -44.39
N ILE A 71 -4.72 -11.93 -43.15
CA ILE A 71 -5.64 -11.80 -42.01
C ILE A 71 -5.59 -10.36 -41.49
N LYS A 72 -6.75 -9.80 -41.13
CA LYS A 72 -6.86 -8.54 -40.41
C LYS A 72 -6.64 -8.77 -38.92
N GLU A 73 -5.55 -8.27 -38.35
CA GLU A 73 -5.35 -8.24 -36.90
C GLU A 73 -6.04 -7.01 -36.29
N LEU A 74 -6.95 -7.26 -35.34
CA LEU A 74 -7.65 -6.23 -34.57
C LEU A 74 -7.08 -6.22 -33.15
N SER A 75 -6.32 -5.17 -32.84
CA SER A 75 -5.70 -4.97 -31.53
C SER A 75 -6.74 -4.44 -30.55
N VAL A 76 -7.20 -5.29 -29.61
CA VAL A 76 -8.24 -4.97 -28.64
C VAL A 76 -7.72 -4.03 -27.55
N ILE A 77 -8.37 -2.89 -27.38
CA ILE A 77 -8.05 -1.85 -26.39
C ILE A 77 -9.00 -1.93 -25.19
N ASP A 78 -10.27 -2.23 -25.43
CA ASP A 78 -11.26 -2.45 -24.38
C ASP A 78 -12.25 -3.55 -24.80
N GLY A 79 -12.87 -4.21 -23.82
CA GLY A 79 -13.73 -5.38 -24.02
C GLY A 79 -12.99 -6.73 -23.97
N GLN A 80 -11.69 -6.72 -23.67
CA GLN A 80 -10.85 -7.92 -23.65
C GLN A 80 -11.34 -9.04 -22.70
N GLN A 81 -11.88 -8.69 -21.53
CA GLN A 81 -12.39 -9.65 -20.56
C GLN A 81 -13.63 -10.36 -21.13
N ARG A 82 -14.59 -9.59 -21.67
CA ARG A 82 -15.82 -10.11 -22.29
C ARG A 82 -15.52 -11.03 -23.47
N LEU A 83 -14.64 -10.61 -24.38
CA LEU A 83 -14.24 -11.43 -25.53
C LEU A 83 -13.62 -12.76 -25.10
N THR A 84 -12.76 -12.71 -24.07
CA THR A 84 -12.16 -13.93 -23.52
C THR A 84 -13.23 -14.85 -22.92
N THR A 85 -14.14 -14.32 -22.09
CA THR A 85 -15.21 -15.10 -21.47
C THR A 85 -16.13 -15.76 -22.51
N LEU A 86 -16.54 -15.02 -23.54
CA LEU A 86 -17.38 -15.57 -24.61
C LEU A 86 -16.65 -16.65 -25.40
N THR A 87 -15.34 -16.47 -25.64
CA THR A 87 -14.50 -17.53 -26.24
C THR A 87 -14.48 -18.79 -25.38
N LEU A 88 -14.48 -18.66 -24.04
CA LEU A 88 -14.56 -19.81 -23.13
C LEU A 88 -15.92 -20.52 -23.20
N ILE A 89 -17.02 -19.78 -23.33
CA ILE A 89 -18.36 -20.38 -23.53
C ILE A 89 -18.39 -21.19 -24.83
N TYR A 90 -17.89 -20.62 -25.94
CA TYR A 90 -17.78 -21.36 -27.21
C TYR A 90 -16.86 -22.57 -27.10
N LEU A 91 -15.77 -22.48 -26.34
CA LEU A 91 -14.90 -23.64 -26.07
C LEU A 91 -15.63 -24.74 -25.32
N VAL A 92 -16.46 -24.41 -24.31
CA VAL A 92 -17.26 -25.42 -23.61
C VAL A 92 -18.26 -26.11 -24.55
N ILE A 93 -18.94 -25.34 -25.41
CA ILE A 93 -19.86 -25.91 -26.41
C ILE A 93 -19.10 -26.80 -27.40
N TYR A 94 -17.90 -26.40 -27.81
CA TYR A 94 -17.03 -27.23 -28.66
C TYR A 94 -16.63 -28.56 -27.99
N HIS A 95 -16.28 -28.54 -26.70
CA HIS A 95 -16.01 -29.77 -25.94
C HIS A 95 -17.26 -30.64 -25.82
N LEU A 96 -18.42 -30.04 -25.55
CA LEU A 96 -19.69 -30.75 -25.46
C LEU A 96 -20.06 -31.41 -26.82
N ALA A 97 -19.84 -30.73 -27.94
CA ALA A 97 -20.08 -31.29 -29.28
C ALA A 97 -19.19 -32.51 -29.57
N ILE A 98 -17.94 -32.52 -29.08
CA ILE A 98 -17.05 -33.70 -29.15
C ILE A 98 -17.63 -34.84 -28.30
N GLU A 99 -18.07 -34.55 -27.08
CA GLU A 99 -18.64 -35.54 -26.15
C GLU A 99 -19.96 -36.15 -26.70
N MET A 100 -20.75 -35.36 -27.42
CA MET A 100 -22.01 -35.77 -28.08
C MET A 100 -21.80 -36.46 -29.44
N GLU A 101 -20.56 -36.53 -29.95
CA GLU A 101 -20.24 -36.99 -31.31
C GLU A 101 -20.96 -36.21 -32.43
N ASP A 102 -21.28 -34.93 -32.19
CA ASP A 102 -21.92 -34.04 -33.17
C ASP A 102 -20.85 -33.30 -34.01
N GLU A 103 -20.48 -33.90 -35.13
CA GLU A 103 -19.45 -33.36 -36.02
C GLU A 103 -19.87 -32.05 -36.73
N ASP A 104 -21.18 -31.83 -36.93
CA ASP A 104 -21.68 -30.62 -37.58
C ASP A 104 -21.55 -29.42 -36.62
N LEU A 105 -22.06 -29.56 -35.40
CA LEU A 105 -21.94 -28.53 -34.36
C LEU A 105 -20.48 -28.25 -34.00
N LYS A 106 -19.67 -29.31 -33.83
CA LYS A 106 -18.24 -29.20 -33.56
C LYS A 106 -17.53 -28.38 -34.64
N SER A 107 -17.79 -28.68 -35.92
CA SER A 107 -17.18 -27.97 -37.05
C SER A 107 -17.65 -26.52 -37.12
N GLU A 108 -18.95 -26.27 -36.90
CA GLU A 108 -19.52 -24.93 -36.87
C GLU A 108 -18.84 -24.05 -35.82
N ILE A 109 -18.77 -24.50 -34.56
CA ILE A 109 -18.21 -23.71 -33.47
C ILE A 109 -16.70 -23.49 -33.67
N TYR A 110 -15.97 -24.56 -34.01
CA TYR A 110 -14.53 -24.50 -34.16
C TYR A 110 -14.12 -23.56 -35.30
N GLU A 111 -14.71 -23.72 -36.49
CA GLU A 111 -14.32 -22.96 -37.69
C GLU A 111 -14.89 -21.53 -37.71
N THR A 112 -15.99 -21.27 -37.00
CA THR A 112 -16.64 -19.96 -37.00
C THR A 112 -16.11 -19.05 -35.89
N TYR A 113 -15.94 -19.56 -34.66
CA TYR A 113 -15.69 -18.72 -33.48
C TYR A 113 -14.31 -18.92 -32.86
N LEU A 114 -13.69 -20.09 -33.00
CA LEU A 114 -12.44 -20.42 -32.29
C LEU A 114 -11.19 -20.28 -33.18
N VAL A 115 -11.29 -20.66 -34.45
CA VAL A 115 -10.15 -20.64 -35.37
C VAL A 115 -10.43 -20.03 -36.74
N ASN A 116 -9.39 -19.57 -37.42
CA ASN A 116 -9.38 -19.20 -38.83
C ASN A 116 -8.92 -20.42 -39.65
N LYS A 117 -9.78 -20.97 -40.49
CA LYS A 117 -9.51 -22.23 -41.23
C LYS A 117 -8.32 -22.17 -42.19
N PHE A 118 -8.14 -21.05 -42.89
CA PHE A 118 -7.23 -20.95 -44.04
C PHE A 118 -5.88 -20.29 -43.72
N VAL A 119 -5.38 -20.44 -42.49
CA VAL A 119 -4.19 -19.74 -42.01
C VAL A 119 -3.22 -20.70 -41.31
N PRO A 120 -1.93 -20.35 -41.20
CA PRO A 120 -0.93 -21.21 -40.53
C PRO A 120 -1.32 -21.51 -39.08
N GLU A 121 -0.89 -22.66 -38.55
CA GLU A 121 -1.25 -23.12 -37.20
C GLU A 121 -0.90 -22.10 -36.11
N SER A 122 0.19 -21.34 -36.27
CA SER A 122 0.61 -20.25 -35.36
C SER A 122 -0.34 -19.05 -35.31
N GLU A 123 -1.20 -18.91 -36.33
CA GLU A 123 -2.15 -17.80 -36.50
C GLU A 123 -3.61 -18.25 -36.45
N LYS A 124 -3.84 -19.56 -36.25
CA LYS A 124 -5.15 -20.18 -36.36
C LYS A 124 -6.14 -19.65 -35.34
N SER A 125 -5.73 -19.45 -34.09
CA SER A 125 -6.65 -18.98 -33.04
C SER A 125 -7.21 -17.58 -33.34
N LYS A 126 -8.54 -17.45 -33.30
CA LYS A 126 -9.26 -16.18 -33.52
C LYS A 126 -8.99 -15.16 -32.44
N LEU A 127 -8.87 -15.60 -31.18
CA LEU A 127 -8.48 -14.74 -30.06
C LEU A 127 -7.05 -15.08 -29.64
N ARG A 128 -6.13 -14.13 -29.81
CA ARG A 128 -4.79 -14.21 -29.25
C ARG A 128 -4.76 -13.45 -27.92
N PRO A 129 -4.81 -14.15 -26.77
CA PRO A 129 -4.69 -13.49 -25.48
C PRO A 129 -3.24 -13.06 -25.19
N THR A 130 -3.03 -12.47 -24.02
CA THR A 130 -1.69 -12.24 -23.43
C THR A 130 -0.91 -13.55 -23.27
N GLN A 131 0.42 -13.45 -23.17
CA GLN A 131 1.30 -14.63 -23.13
C GLN A 131 0.98 -15.59 -21.98
N ASP A 132 0.65 -15.08 -20.80
CA ASP A 132 0.31 -15.89 -19.62
C ASP A 132 -0.97 -16.71 -19.82
N ASN A 133 -1.94 -16.12 -20.52
CA ASN A 133 -3.22 -16.73 -20.83
C ASN A 133 -3.16 -17.69 -22.03
N LEU A 134 -2.22 -17.46 -22.95
CA LEU A 134 -2.11 -18.21 -24.21
C LEU A 134 -1.87 -19.71 -23.97
N ALA A 135 -1.07 -20.07 -22.96
CA ALA A 135 -0.82 -21.47 -22.63
C ALA A 135 -2.10 -22.19 -22.17
N ALA A 136 -2.88 -21.56 -21.29
CA ALA A 136 -4.15 -22.10 -20.81
C ALA A 136 -5.19 -22.21 -21.93
N LEU A 137 -5.31 -21.18 -22.77
CA LEU A 137 -6.27 -21.19 -23.88
C LEU A 137 -5.92 -22.24 -24.94
N ASN A 138 -4.64 -22.37 -25.30
CA ASN A 138 -4.19 -23.38 -26.27
C ASN A 138 -4.40 -24.81 -25.74
N TYR A 139 -4.17 -25.02 -24.44
CA TYR A 139 -4.48 -26.29 -23.78
C TYR A 139 -5.97 -26.64 -23.92
N LEU A 140 -6.86 -25.70 -23.60
CA LEU A 140 -8.31 -25.90 -23.73
C LEU A 140 -8.74 -26.14 -25.19
N LEU A 141 -8.12 -25.47 -26.17
CA LEU A 141 -8.43 -25.66 -27.59
C LEU A 141 -8.12 -27.07 -28.10
N ARG A 142 -7.07 -27.73 -27.59
CA ARG A 142 -6.68 -29.07 -28.04
C ARG A 142 -7.71 -30.13 -27.67
N ALA A 143 -8.44 -29.92 -26.58
CA ALA A 143 -9.44 -30.85 -26.06
C ALA A 143 -8.90 -32.29 -25.84
N ASP A 144 -7.61 -32.44 -25.52
CA ASP A 144 -7.02 -33.75 -25.23
C ASP A 144 -7.28 -34.12 -23.76
N ALA A 145 -8.17 -35.10 -23.55
CA ALA A 145 -8.53 -35.60 -22.22
C ALA A 145 -7.37 -36.25 -21.44
N LYS A 146 -6.21 -36.49 -22.08
CA LYS A 146 -5.01 -37.06 -21.45
C LYS A 146 -3.98 -35.99 -21.06
N GLU A 147 -4.12 -34.76 -21.54
CA GLU A 147 -3.24 -33.67 -21.18
C GLU A 147 -3.76 -33.03 -19.88
N GLU A 148 -2.86 -32.71 -18.94
CA GLU A 148 -3.21 -31.97 -17.72
C GLU A 148 -2.53 -30.60 -17.71
N PHE A 149 -3.28 -29.55 -17.40
CA PHE A 149 -2.72 -28.21 -17.23
C PHE A 149 -2.27 -27.99 -15.78
N SER A 150 -0.94 -28.00 -15.58
CA SER A 150 -0.34 -28.04 -14.24
C SER A 150 -0.32 -26.69 -13.49
N LYS A 151 -0.83 -25.60 -14.08
CA LYS A 151 -0.77 -24.25 -13.51
C LYS A 151 -2.17 -23.72 -13.22
N TYR A 152 -2.37 -23.05 -12.08
CA TYR A 152 -3.61 -22.33 -11.82
C TYR A 152 -3.77 -21.18 -12.84
N SER A 153 -4.96 -21.08 -13.43
CA SER A 153 -5.34 -19.99 -14.31
C SER A 153 -6.83 -19.69 -14.14
N LYS A 154 -7.19 -18.40 -14.11
CA LYS A 154 -8.59 -17.97 -14.15
C LYS A 154 -9.30 -18.41 -15.42
N ILE A 155 -8.55 -18.65 -16.50
CA ILE A 155 -9.10 -19.21 -17.75
C ILE A 155 -9.60 -20.63 -17.53
N THR A 156 -8.80 -21.50 -16.91
CA THR A 156 -9.19 -22.89 -16.65
C THR A 156 -10.28 -22.97 -15.59
N GLU A 157 -10.17 -22.19 -14.50
CA GLU A 157 -11.20 -22.15 -13.45
C GLU A 157 -12.58 -21.73 -14.00
N ASN A 158 -12.64 -20.67 -14.81
CA ASN A 158 -13.91 -20.23 -15.37
C ASN A 158 -14.40 -21.15 -16.49
N PHE A 159 -13.51 -21.79 -17.25
CA PHE A 159 -13.89 -22.84 -18.19
C PHE A 159 -14.56 -24.01 -17.47
N ASP A 160 -13.98 -24.51 -16.39
CA ASP A 160 -14.55 -25.59 -15.57
C ASP A 160 -15.91 -25.19 -15.00
N TYR A 161 -16.06 -23.94 -14.55
CA TYR A 161 -17.34 -23.39 -14.15
C TYR A 161 -18.38 -23.46 -15.28
N PHE A 162 -18.08 -22.97 -16.47
CA PHE A 162 -19.00 -23.04 -17.62
C PHE A 162 -19.31 -24.49 -18.01
N LYS A 163 -18.29 -25.38 -18.02
CA LYS A 163 -18.45 -26.81 -18.30
C LYS A 163 -19.40 -27.49 -17.31
N SER A 164 -19.40 -27.07 -16.03
CA SER A 164 -20.34 -27.59 -15.03
C SER A 164 -21.79 -27.12 -15.20
N ARG A 165 -22.04 -26.09 -16.01
CA ARG A 165 -23.34 -25.41 -16.14
C ARG A 165 -23.98 -25.56 -17.52
N ILE A 166 -23.18 -25.75 -18.57
CA ILE A 166 -23.63 -25.97 -19.95
C ILE A 166 -23.61 -27.48 -20.22
N ASN A 167 -24.73 -28.03 -20.67
CA ASN A 167 -24.94 -29.46 -20.90
C ASN A 167 -25.86 -29.71 -22.10
N GLU A 168 -26.05 -30.98 -22.45
CA GLU A 168 -26.90 -31.42 -23.56
C GLU A 168 -28.34 -30.87 -23.50
N GLN A 169 -28.86 -30.55 -22.31
CA GLN A 169 -30.24 -30.07 -22.16
C GLN A 169 -30.38 -28.55 -22.36
N ASN A 170 -29.29 -27.78 -22.29
CA ASN A 170 -29.38 -26.31 -22.32
C ASN A 170 -28.44 -25.61 -23.32
N TYR A 171 -27.54 -26.33 -24.00
CA TYR A 171 -26.58 -25.71 -24.92
C TYR A 171 -27.27 -24.96 -26.09
N GLU A 172 -28.39 -25.45 -26.61
CA GLU A 172 -29.18 -24.77 -27.65
C GLU A 172 -29.70 -23.42 -27.15
N THR A 173 -30.21 -23.37 -25.92
CA THR A 173 -30.63 -22.13 -25.26
C THR A 173 -29.45 -21.16 -25.10
N VAL A 174 -28.27 -21.66 -24.78
CA VAL A 174 -27.04 -20.84 -24.68
C VAL A 174 -26.66 -20.27 -26.06
N LEU A 175 -26.71 -21.08 -27.13
CA LEU A 175 -26.43 -20.63 -28.50
C LEU A 175 -27.43 -19.57 -28.97
N GLU A 176 -28.72 -19.76 -28.67
CA GLU A 176 -29.76 -18.78 -28.95
C GLU A 176 -29.57 -17.50 -28.13
N GLY A 177 -29.14 -17.61 -26.87
CA GLY A 177 -28.81 -16.46 -26.04
C GLY A 177 -27.62 -15.68 -26.60
N LEU A 178 -26.56 -16.37 -27.02
CA LEU A 178 -25.38 -15.78 -27.65
C LEU A 178 -25.71 -15.03 -28.96
N SER A 179 -26.68 -15.52 -29.74
CA SER A 179 -27.10 -14.88 -31.01
C SER A 179 -27.80 -13.54 -30.81
N LYS A 180 -28.35 -13.32 -29.61
CA LYS A 180 -29.07 -12.11 -29.21
C LYS A 180 -28.18 -11.10 -28.47
N LEU A 181 -26.90 -11.40 -28.21
CA LEU A 181 -26.00 -10.45 -27.57
C LEU A 181 -25.56 -9.36 -28.55
N MET A 182 -25.71 -8.11 -28.14
CA MET A 182 -25.33 -6.92 -28.88
C MET A 182 -24.15 -6.21 -28.24
N VAL A 183 -23.23 -5.73 -29.08
CA VAL A 183 -22.10 -4.88 -28.69
C VAL A 183 -22.02 -3.64 -29.56
N VAL A 184 -21.46 -2.57 -28.99
CA VAL A 184 -21.00 -1.42 -29.78
C VAL A 184 -19.54 -1.67 -30.15
N GLU A 185 -19.26 -1.95 -31.41
CA GLU A 185 -17.89 -2.01 -31.91
C GLU A 185 -17.38 -0.59 -32.20
N ILE A 186 -16.17 -0.30 -31.72
CA ILE A 186 -15.50 0.99 -31.90
C ILE A 186 -14.16 0.74 -32.58
N SER A 187 -14.07 1.12 -33.85
CA SER A 187 -12.84 1.07 -34.63
C SER A 187 -12.11 2.41 -34.54
N LEU A 188 -10.83 2.34 -34.16
CA LEU A 188 -9.91 3.46 -34.04
C LEU A 188 -8.84 3.41 -35.14
N GLU A 189 -8.55 4.56 -35.73
CA GLU A 189 -7.48 4.76 -36.72
C GLU A 189 -6.25 5.37 -36.02
N ARG A 190 -5.12 4.65 -35.89
CA ARG A 190 -3.93 5.13 -35.15
C ARG A 190 -3.43 6.52 -35.56
N GLN A 191 -3.64 6.90 -36.82
CA GLN A 191 -3.16 8.18 -37.36
C GLN A 191 -4.11 9.36 -37.08
N LYS A 192 -5.38 9.10 -36.73
CA LYS A 192 -6.40 10.14 -36.50
C LYS A 192 -6.91 10.17 -35.07
N ASP A 193 -7.07 9.01 -34.48
CA ASP A 193 -7.58 8.83 -33.12
C ASP A 193 -6.38 8.65 -32.17
N ASN A 194 -6.43 9.28 -31.00
CA ASN A 194 -5.47 9.01 -29.93
C ASN A 194 -6.01 7.85 -29.08
N PRO A 195 -5.49 6.60 -29.25
CA PRO A 195 -6.09 5.42 -28.60
C PRO A 195 -5.99 5.50 -27.07
N GLN A 196 -4.95 6.16 -26.57
CA GLN A 196 -4.72 6.35 -25.14
C GLN A 196 -5.77 7.25 -24.50
N ARG A 197 -6.10 8.39 -25.11
CA ARG A 197 -7.15 9.29 -24.57
C ARG A 197 -8.53 8.64 -24.58
N ILE A 198 -8.80 7.82 -25.61
CA ILE A 198 -10.05 7.08 -25.73
C ILE A 198 -10.12 5.98 -24.65
N PHE A 199 -9.02 5.25 -24.44
CA PHE A 199 -8.91 4.28 -23.37
C PHE A 199 -9.13 4.90 -21.98
N GLU A 200 -8.50 6.03 -21.68
CA GLU A 200 -8.70 6.76 -20.42
C GLU A 200 -10.18 7.16 -20.21
N SER A 201 -10.84 7.62 -21.27
CA SER A 201 -12.24 8.04 -21.19
C SER A 201 -13.18 6.86 -20.92
N LEU A 202 -12.93 5.70 -21.54
CA LEU A 202 -13.80 4.52 -21.45
C LEU A 202 -13.65 3.74 -20.13
N ASN A 203 -12.43 3.66 -19.58
CA ASN A 203 -12.17 2.92 -18.35
C ASN A 203 -12.82 3.50 -17.08
N SER A 204 -13.44 4.68 -17.17
CA SER A 204 -14.19 5.29 -16.07
C SER A 204 -15.48 4.55 -15.67
N THR A 205 -15.93 3.56 -16.46
CA THR A 205 -17.24 2.90 -16.30
C THR A 205 -17.18 1.38 -16.07
N GLY A 206 -15.99 0.78 -15.97
CA GLY A 206 -15.78 -0.67 -15.88
C GLY A 206 -15.04 -1.15 -14.62
N LEU A 207 -14.55 -2.41 -14.64
CA LEU A 207 -13.65 -2.93 -13.59
C LEU A 207 -12.37 -2.11 -13.58
N GLU A 208 -12.16 -1.33 -12.51
CA GLU A 208 -11.05 -0.39 -12.40
C GLU A 208 -9.69 -1.06 -12.70
N LEU A 209 -8.88 -0.38 -13.49
CA LEU A 209 -7.49 -0.75 -13.74
C LEU A 209 -6.64 -0.30 -12.56
N SER A 210 -5.64 -1.10 -12.23
CA SER A 210 -4.65 -0.64 -11.24
C SER A 210 -3.86 0.54 -11.82
N GLN A 211 -3.28 1.37 -10.94
CA GLN A 211 -2.40 2.46 -11.38
C GLN A 211 -1.21 1.94 -12.19
N ALA A 212 -0.66 0.78 -11.82
CA ALA A 212 0.36 0.09 -12.59
C ALA A 212 -0.11 -0.29 -14.00
N ASP A 213 -1.34 -0.80 -14.16
CA ASP A 213 -1.90 -1.10 -15.47
C ASP A 213 -2.04 0.17 -16.32
N LEU A 214 -2.50 1.28 -15.73
CA LEU A 214 -2.61 2.57 -16.44
C LEU A 214 -1.24 3.07 -16.91
N ILE A 215 -0.20 2.95 -16.07
CA ILE A 215 1.17 3.31 -16.43
C ILE A 215 1.71 2.38 -17.53
N ARG A 216 1.51 1.05 -17.43
CA ARG A 216 1.89 0.09 -18.48
C ARG A 216 1.24 0.44 -19.82
N ASN A 217 -0.05 0.76 -19.80
CA ASN A 217 -0.78 1.20 -20.99
C ASN A 217 -0.18 2.50 -21.55
N TYR A 218 0.13 3.46 -20.68
CA TYR A 218 0.70 4.74 -21.07
C TYR A 218 2.04 4.62 -21.78
N ILE A 219 2.97 3.81 -21.24
CA ILE A 219 4.31 3.65 -21.82
C ILE A 219 4.33 2.79 -23.09
N LEU A 220 3.34 1.92 -23.32
CA LEU A 220 3.35 0.94 -24.43
C LEU A 220 2.40 1.27 -25.59
N MET A 221 1.26 1.92 -25.35
CA MET A 221 0.20 2.03 -26.35
C MET A 221 0.59 2.87 -27.58
N GLY A 222 1.46 3.86 -27.42
CA GLY A 222 1.99 4.70 -28.50
C GLY A 222 3.07 4.04 -29.36
N LEU A 223 3.61 2.89 -28.94
CA LEU A 223 4.78 2.27 -29.55
C LEU A 223 4.41 1.29 -30.70
N THR A 224 5.40 0.98 -31.54
CA THR A 224 5.30 -0.12 -32.52
C THR A 224 5.33 -1.48 -31.83
N ARG A 225 4.84 -2.55 -32.47
CA ARG A 225 4.83 -3.90 -31.87
C ARG A 225 6.20 -4.40 -31.44
N GLU A 226 7.25 -4.11 -32.21
CA GLU A 226 8.62 -4.48 -31.88
C GLU A 226 9.11 -3.73 -30.64
N SER A 227 8.91 -2.41 -30.62
CA SER A 227 9.27 -1.55 -29.48
C SER A 227 8.47 -1.88 -28.22
N GLN A 228 7.18 -2.22 -28.37
CA GLN A 228 6.33 -2.69 -27.27
C GLN A 228 6.95 -3.92 -26.60
N ASN A 229 7.29 -4.95 -27.39
CA ASN A 229 7.88 -6.17 -26.87
C ASN A 229 9.21 -5.88 -26.15
N ARG A 230 10.07 -5.03 -26.73
CA ARG A 230 11.34 -4.61 -26.11
C ARG A 230 11.13 -3.95 -24.75
N ILE A 231 10.32 -2.89 -24.68
CA ILE A 231 10.07 -2.16 -23.43
C ILE A 231 9.39 -3.05 -22.38
N TYR A 232 8.46 -3.92 -22.80
CA TYR A 232 7.78 -4.84 -21.90
C TYR A 232 8.73 -5.90 -21.33
N GLU A 233 9.43 -6.65 -22.17
CA GLU A 233 10.29 -7.76 -21.73
C GLU A 233 11.53 -7.27 -20.97
N ASP A 234 12.18 -6.21 -21.47
CA ASP A 234 13.46 -5.76 -20.89
C ASP A 234 13.28 -4.90 -19.64
N TYR A 235 12.13 -4.25 -19.45
CA TYR A 235 11.91 -3.34 -18.33
C TYR A 235 10.66 -3.69 -17.52
N TRP A 236 9.48 -3.57 -18.12
CA TRP A 236 8.23 -3.58 -17.35
C TRP A 236 7.98 -4.93 -16.67
N LYS A 237 8.17 -6.05 -17.38
CA LYS A 237 8.00 -7.41 -16.85
C LYS A 237 8.95 -7.70 -15.69
N LEU A 238 10.17 -7.16 -15.72
CA LEU A 238 11.11 -7.29 -14.61
C LEU A 238 10.64 -6.49 -13.40
N ILE A 239 10.11 -5.28 -13.61
CA ILE A 239 9.52 -4.47 -12.54
C ILE A 239 8.31 -5.20 -11.94
N GLU A 240 7.41 -5.76 -12.76
CA GLU A 240 6.24 -6.54 -12.31
C GLU A 240 6.64 -7.74 -11.45
N ASN A 241 7.67 -8.48 -11.87
CA ASN A 241 8.13 -9.65 -11.14
C ASN A 241 8.82 -9.29 -9.83
N LEU A 242 9.63 -8.23 -9.83
CA LEU A 242 10.37 -7.79 -8.63
C LEU A 242 9.45 -7.10 -7.61
N ALA A 243 8.49 -6.29 -8.05
CA ALA A 243 7.52 -5.63 -7.18
C ALA A 243 6.28 -6.52 -6.95
N ARG A 244 6.50 -7.72 -6.41
CA ARG A 244 5.44 -8.68 -6.02
C ARG A 244 5.66 -9.16 -4.60
N ASP A 245 4.62 -9.07 -3.77
CA ASP A 245 4.58 -9.72 -2.45
C ASP A 245 4.39 -11.22 -2.70
N GLU A 246 5.45 -11.99 -2.51
CA GLU A 246 5.45 -13.42 -2.85
C GLU A 246 4.67 -14.27 -1.82
N ASN A 247 4.53 -13.77 -0.59
CA ASN A 247 3.77 -14.46 0.45
C ASN A 247 2.26 -14.36 0.21
N ARG A 248 1.79 -13.16 -0.17
CA ARG A 248 0.37 -12.93 -0.48
C ARG A 248 0.02 -13.15 -1.95
N ASN A 249 1.04 -13.29 -2.80
CA ASN A 249 0.91 -13.37 -4.25
C ASN A 249 0.23 -12.13 -4.88
N ILE A 250 0.53 -10.94 -4.37
CA ILE A 250 -0.10 -9.66 -4.76
C ILE A 250 0.92 -8.74 -5.45
N SER A 251 0.52 -8.11 -6.56
CA SER A 251 1.33 -7.08 -7.23
C SER A 251 1.47 -5.82 -6.35
N LYS A 252 2.70 -5.34 -6.23
CA LYS A 252 3.10 -4.13 -5.51
C LYS A 252 3.66 -3.05 -6.42
N VAL A 253 3.50 -3.19 -7.74
CA VAL A 253 3.99 -2.20 -8.73
C VAL A 253 3.40 -0.81 -8.48
N SER A 254 2.09 -0.70 -8.22
CA SER A 254 1.45 0.60 -7.94
C SER A 254 2.03 1.28 -6.70
N ASP A 255 2.29 0.49 -5.64
CA ASP A 255 2.91 0.98 -4.40
C ASP A 255 4.38 1.38 -4.66
N PHE A 256 5.14 0.56 -5.38
CA PHE A 256 6.53 0.82 -5.74
C PHE A 256 6.70 2.09 -6.58
N ILE A 257 5.89 2.27 -7.64
CA ILE A 257 5.97 3.49 -8.45
C ILE A 257 5.59 4.72 -7.63
N ARG A 258 4.62 4.60 -6.73
CA ARG A 258 4.29 5.68 -5.79
C ARG A 258 5.47 6.02 -4.87
N ASP A 259 6.17 5.03 -4.36
CA ASP A 259 7.37 5.21 -3.53
C ASP A 259 8.52 5.85 -4.33
N TYR A 260 8.72 5.41 -5.58
CA TYR A 260 9.68 5.99 -6.52
C TYR A 260 9.36 7.46 -6.82
N LEU A 261 8.09 7.77 -7.14
CA LEU A 261 7.66 9.14 -7.39
C LEU A 261 7.88 10.02 -6.15
N THR A 262 7.52 9.52 -4.97
CA THR A 262 7.74 10.20 -3.68
C THR A 262 9.20 10.62 -3.50
N LEU A 263 10.12 9.71 -3.81
CA LEU A 263 11.55 9.93 -3.71
C LEU A 263 12.06 11.01 -4.67
N ILE A 264 11.57 11.05 -5.91
CA ILE A 264 12.07 11.99 -6.93
C ILE A 264 11.33 13.33 -6.96
N SER A 265 10.19 13.45 -6.27
CA SER A 265 9.37 14.68 -6.25
C SER A 265 9.27 15.34 -4.88
N ASN A 266 9.70 14.68 -3.80
CA ASN A 266 9.40 15.05 -2.42
C ASN A 266 7.93 15.38 -2.18
N LYS A 267 7.05 14.68 -2.89
CA LYS A 267 5.60 14.79 -2.75
C LYS A 267 5.02 13.41 -2.86
N ILE A 268 4.27 13.00 -1.85
CA ILE A 268 3.61 11.69 -1.84
C ILE A 268 2.39 11.74 -2.77
N PRO A 269 2.38 10.98 -3.88
CA PRO A 269 1.20 10.93 -4.74
C PRO A 269 0.01 10.31 -4.00
N ASN A 270 -1.19 10.80 -4.28
CA ASN A 270 -2.42 10.11 -3.89
C ASN A 270 -2.45 8.74 -4.58
N LYS A 271 -2.84 7.70 -3.84
CA LYS A 271 -2.88 6.31 -4.35
C LYS A 271 -3.70 6.15 -5.62
N ASN A 272 -4.74 6.95 -5.82
CA ASN A 272 -5.60 6.88 -7.01
C ASN A 272 -5.13 7.79 -8.17
N LYS A 273 -4.10 8.61 -7.93
CA LYS A 273 -3.55 9.57 -8.92
C LYS A 273 -2.08 9.32 -9.26
N VAL A 274 -1.55 8.16 -8.89
CA VAL A 274 -0.15 7.77 -9.18
C VAL A 274 0.11 7.83 -10.69
N TYR A 275 -0.85 7.37 -11.49
CA TYR A 275 -0.81 7.43 -12.93
C TYR A 275 -0.72 8.87 -13.47
N GLU A 276 -1.59 9.76 -12.98
CA GLU A 276 -1.63 11.16 -13.42
C GLU A 276 -0.31 11.87 -13.09
N GLU A 277 0.20 11.67 -11.88
CA GLU A 277 1.49 12.23 -11.42
C GLU A 277 2.66 11.67 -12.25
N PHE A 278 2.66 10.37 -12.57
CA PHE A 278 3.67 9.75 -13.44
C PHE A 278 3.65 10.38 -14.85
N LYS A 279 2.47 10.49 -15.46
CA LYS A 279 2.27 11.06 -16.80
C LYS A 279 2.66 12.53 -16.86
N ASN A 280 2.30 13.32 -15.86
CA ASN A 280 2.63 14.74 -15.79
C ASN A 280 4.14 14.97 -15.65
N LYS A 281 4.83 14.08 -14.92
CA LYS A 281 6.28 14.17 -14.73
C LYS A 281 7.06 13.66 -15.95
N PHE A 282 6.52 12.68 -16.66
CA PHE A 282 7.17 12.04 -17.80
C PHE A 282 6.28 12.05 -19.05
N PRO A 283 5.98 13.23 -19.64
CA PRO A 283 5.08 13.36 -20.78
C PRO A 283 5.77 12.98 -22.10
N THR A 284 6.25 11.74 -22.23
CA THR A 284 6.99 11.27 -23.40
C THR A 284 6.42 9.99 -23.99
N SER A 285 6.68 9.80 -25.28
CA SER A 285 6.45 8.56 -26.01
C SER A 285 7.67 8.16 -26.84
N ASP A 286 8.80 8.84 -26.64
CA ASP A 286 10.06 8.50 -27.27
C ASP A 286 10.70 7.28 -26.58
N ILE A 287 11.26 6.37 -27.36
CA ILE A 287 11.79 5.10 -26.84
C ILE A 287 13.03 5.34 -25.98
N ALA A 288 13.95 6.21 -26.41
CA ALA A 288 15.18 6.45 -25.67
C ALA A 288 14.87 7.12 -24.32
N GLU A 289 13.97 8.11 -24.32
CA GLU A 289 13.52 8.76 -23.09
C GLU A 289 12.79 7.77 -22.15
N LEU A 290 11.95 6.88 -22.69
CA LEU A 290 11.30 5.83 -21.89
C LEU A 290 12.32 4.86 -21.27
N GLU A 291 13.35 4.47 -21.99
CA GLU A 291 14.43 3.63 -21.46
C GLU A 291 15.19 4.34 -20.33
N ASP A 292 15.48 5.63 -20.49
CA ASP A 292 16.11 6.46 -19.46
C ASP A 292 15.24 6.61 -18.20
N ILE A 293 13.91 6.68 -18.34
CA ILE A 293 12.96 6.73 -17.22
C ILE A 293 12.83 5.36 -16.53
N LEU A 294 12.74 4.28 -17.30
CA LEU A 294 12.49 2.94 -16.77
C LEU A 294 13.75 2.26 -16.20
N SER A 295 14.94 2.66 -16.64
CA SER A 295 16.21 2.09 -16.16
C SER A 295 16.43 2.29 -14.65
N PRO A 296 16.31 3.52 -14.08
CA PRO A 296 16.36 3.73 -12.64
C PRO A 296 15.27 2.95 -11.89
N ILE A 297 14.03 2.95 -12.40
CA ILE A 297 12.90 2.24 -11.79
C ILE A 297 13.19 0.74 -11.71
N LYS A 298 13.69 0.14 -12.80
CA LYS A 298 14.10 -1.26 -12.87
C LYS A 298 15.26 -1.57 -11.92
N SER A 299 16.24 -0.67 -11.78
CA SER A 299 17.36 -0.85 -10.85
C SER A 299 16.85 -0.91 -9.39
N LEU A 300 16.05 0.07 -9.01
CA LEU A 300 15.51 0.20 -7.65
C LEU A 300 14.50 -0.90 -7.29
N ALA A 301 13.79 -1.46 -8.27
CA ALA A 301 12.87 -2.59 -8.07
C ALA A 301 13.55 -3.81 -7.43
N LYS A 302 14.86 -4.02 -7.69
CA LYS A 302 15.63 -5.11 -7.08
C LYS A 302 15.76 -4.95 -5.56
N PHE A 303 16.00 -3.73 -5.10
CA PHE A 303 16.09 -3.43 -3.67
C PHE A 303 14.71 -3.39 -3.03
N TYR A 304 13.71 -2.87 -3.75
CA TYR A 304 12.32 -2.94 -3.31
C TYR A 304 11.87 -4.37 -3.06
N ASN A 305 12.20 -5.31 -3.96
CA ASN A 305 11.89 -6.73 -3.80
C ASN A 305 12.40 -7.29 -2.47
N LYS A 306 13.62 -6.94 -2.06
CA LYS A 306 14.21 -7.37 -0.79
C LYS A 306 13.52 -6.74 0.43
N LEU A 307 13.05 -5.49 0.31
CA LEU A 307 12.28 -4.83 1.38
C LEU A 307 10.90 -5.44 1.59
N ILE A 308 10.20 -5.84 0.52
CA ILE A 308 8.89 -6.51 0.62
C ILE A 308 9.00 -8.02 0.87
N ASN A 309 10.11 -8.64 0.46
CA ASN A 309 10.39 -10.06 0.66
C ASN A 309 11.79 -10.24 1.30
N PRO A 310 11.94 -10.01 2.62
CA PRO A 310 13.23 -10.12 3.31
C PRO A 310 13.96 -11.44 3.08
N ARG A 311 13.23 -12.54 2.84
CA ARG A 311 13.79 -13.87 2.52
C ARG A 311 14.70 -13.89 1.27
N ASN A 312 14.52 -12.95 0.35
CA ASN A 312 15.33 -12.82 -0.87
C ASN A 312 16.67 -12.12 -0.58
N GLU A 313 16.89 -11.65 0.65
CA GLU A 313 18.19 -11.17 1.10
C GLU A 313 19.12 -12.32 1.45
N ALA A 314 20.31 -12.33 0.83
CA ALA A 314 21.32 -13.37 1.05
C ALA A 314 21.99 -13.21 2.42
N ASP A 315 22.35 -11.97 2.79
CA ASP A 315 23.03 -11.68 4.05
C ASP A 315 22.07 -11.84 5.25
N SER A 316 22.42 -12.72 6.20
CA SER A 316 21.56 -13.04 7.33
C SER A 316 21.33 -11.87 8.28
N ASP A 317 22.30 -10.97 8.43
CA ASP A 317 22.16 -9.83 9.33
C ASP A 317 21.23 -8.78 8.74
N ILE A 318 21.42 -8.48 7.45
CA ILE A 318 20.55 -7.54 6.72
C ILE A 318 19.14 -8.11 6.67
N ARG A 319 18.98 -9.38 6.28
CA ARG A 319 17.68 -10.06 6.23
C ARG A 319 16.91 -9.90 7.54
N ARG A 320 17.55 -10.16 8.66
CA ARG A 320 16.96 -10.02 9.99
C ARG A 320 16.51 -8.59 10.30
N GLN A 321 17.29 -7.56 9.93
CA GLN A 321 16.87 -6.17 10.09
C GLN A 321 15.67 -5.81 9.19
N LEU A 322 15.62 -6.35 7.97
CA LEU A 322 14.49 -6.16 7.06
C LEU A 322 13.22 -6.86 7.57
N GLU A 323 13.35 -8.06 8.15
CA GLU A 323 12.24 -8.77 8.81
C GLU A 323 11.64 -7.94 9.96
N TYR A 324 12.48 -7.30 10.78
CA TYR A 324 12.03 -6.38 11.82
C TYR A 324 11.29 -5.15 11.27
N ILE A 325 11.77 -4.58 10.16
CA ILE A 325 11.11 -3.46 9.49
C ILE A 325 9.74 -3.87 8.93
N ASP A 326 9.64 -5.04 8.30
CA ASP A 326 8.37 -5.58 7.78
C ASP A 326 7.38 -5.89 8.92
N GLN A 327 7.85 -6.53 10.00
CA GLN A 327 7.04 -6.84 11.18
C GLN A 327 6.44 -5.56 11.83
N LEU A 328 7.25 -4.50 11.92
CA LEU A 328 6.81 -3.19 12.40
C LEU A 328 5.96 -2.42 11.37
N GLU A 329 5.82 -2.92 10.14
CA GLU A 329 5.09 -2.26 9.03
C GLU A 329 5.62 -0.86 8.71
N ILE A 330 6.95 -0.65 8.74
CA ILE A 330 7.57 0.66 8.45
C ILE A 330 7.65 0.91 6.93
N LYS A 331 6.55 0.67 6.20
CA LYS A 331 6.48 0.81 4.74
C LYS A 331 6.68 2.24 4.28
N VAL A 332 6.34 3.20 5.13
CA VAL A 332 6.53 4.64 4.91
C VAL A 332 7.99 5.03 4.76
N ALA A 333 8.93 4.20 5.26
CA ALA A 333 10.36 4.42 5.10
C ALA A 333 10.91 3.85 3.79
N TYR A 334 10.13 3.11 2.99
CA TYR A 334 10.63 2.43 1.80
C TYR A 334 11.23 3.38 0.76
N PRO A 335 10.64 4.56 0.43
CA PRO A 335 11.27 5.51 -0.49
C PRO A 335 12.72 5.85 -0.11
N PHE A 336 12.94 6.11 1.19
CA PHE A 336 14.26 6.36 1.77
C PHE A 336 15.14 5.11 1.75
N LEU A 337 14.64 3.98 2.27
CA LEU A 337 15.42 2.75 2.42
C LEU A 337 15.86 2.14 1.09
N ILE A 338 15.05 2.25 0.03
CA ILE A 338 15.42 1.79 -1.31
C ILE A 338 16.69 2.50 -1.81
N LYS A 339 16.82 3.80 -1.56
CA LYS A 339 18.02 4.56 -1.95
C LYS A 339 19.22 4.27 -1.06
N VAL A 340 19.02 4.18 0.25
CA VAL A 340 20.12 3.77 1.16
C VAL A 340 20.64 2.38 0.78
N TYR A 341 19.74 1.47 0.40
CA TYR A 341 20.11 0.15 -0.09
C TYR A 341 20.94 0.27 -1.37
N GLU A 342 20.52 1.08 -2.35
CA GLU A 342 21.29 1.33 -3.57
C GLU A 342 22.70 1.87 -3.26
N ASP A 343 22.83 2.79 -2.31
CA ASP A 343 24.13 3.32 -1.87
C ASP A 343 25.02 2.22 -1.26
N TYR A 344 24.45 1.31 -0.47
CA TYR A 344 25.15 0.13 0.04
C TYR A 344 25.60 -0.81 -1.10
N ALA A 345 24.71 -1.10 -2.05
CA ALA A 345 25.01 -1.98 -3.17
C ALA A 345 26.10 -1.41 -4.11
N ASN A 346 26.17 -0.08 -4.21
CA ASN A 346 27.20 0.63 -4.97
C ASN A 346 28.51 0.85 -4.18
N GLY A 347 28.57 0.41 -2.93
CA GLY A 347 29.77 0.53 -2.08
C GLY A 347 30.03 1.94 -1.55
N ILE A 348 29.02 2.81 -1.55
CA ILE A 348 29.12 4.16 -0.95
C ILE A 348 29.15 4.06 0.57
N ILE A 349 28.38 3.13 1.14
CA ILE A 349 28.35 2.86 2.58
C ILE A 349 28.74 1.42 2.89
N SER A 350 29.30 1.19 4.08
CA SER A 350 29.66 -0.16 4.52
C SER A 350 28.43 -0.96 4.96
N LYS A 351 28.58 -2.30 5.06
CA LYS A 351 27.54 -3.16 5.66
C LYS A 351 27.18 -2.71 7.08
N ASN A 352 28.16 -2.27 7.86
CA ASN A 352 27.93 -1.85 9.25
C ASN A 352 27.10 -0.57 9.31
N ASP A 353 27.39 0.40 8.45
CA ASP A 353 26.61 1.64 8.36
C ASP A 353 25.18 1.34 7.92
N PHE A 354 25.01 0.46 6.92
CA PHE A 354 23.68 0.06 6.46
C PHE A 354 22.86 -0.62 7.58
N LEU A 355 23.46 -1.57 8.31
CA LEU A 355 22.82 -2.20 9.46
C LEU A 355 22.48 -1.18 10.57
N ALA A 356 23.37 -0.22 10.82
CA ALA A 356 23.14 0.85 11.79
C ALA A 356 21.97 1.75 11.38
N ILE A 357 21.85 2.10 10.09
CA ILE A 357 20.73 2.89 9.56
C ILE A 357 19.42 2.12 9.70
N LEU A 358 19.37 0.83 9.31
CA LEU A 358 18.17 0.01 9.48
C LEU A 358 17.75 -0.08 10.96
N SER A 359 18.72 -0.27 11.86
CA SER A 359 18.47 -0.29 13.31
C SER A 359 18.01 1.07 13.83
N PHE A 360 18.55 2.18 13.30
CA PHE A 360 18.16 3.54 13.69
C PHE A 360 16.73 3.86 13.26
N VAL A 361 16.33 3.50 12.04
CA VAL A 361 14.95 3.63 11.55
C VAL A 361 13.98 2.87 12.47
N GLN A 362 14.35 1.66 12.88
CA GLN A 362 13.57 0.88 13.84
C GLN A 362 13.50 1.56 15.22
N SER A 363 14.63 2.08 15.73
CA SER A 363 14.67 2.81 17.01
C SER A 363 13.74 4.02 17.00
N TYR A 364 13.83 4.85 15.97
CA TYR A 364 13.00 6.03 15.79
C TYR A 364 11.50 5.68 15.80
N VAL A 365 11.08 4.73 14.98
CA VAL A 365 9.66 4.34 14.88
C VAL A 365 9.18 3.64 16.15
N TRP A 366 10.01 2.78 16.75
CA TRP A 366 9.65 2.06 17.98
C TRP A 366 9.48 3.00 19.16
N ARG A 367 10.40 3.96 19.37
CA ARG A 367 10.28 4.97 20.43
C ARG A 367 9.00 5.79 20.29
N ARG A 368 8.66 6.21 19.06
CA ARG A 368 7.40 6.91 18.77
C ARG A 368 6.18 6.06 19.08
N PHE A 369 6.21 4.77 18.73
CA PHE A 369 5.15 3.82 19.07
C PHE A 369 4.98 3.66 20.60
N VAL A 370 6.07 3.63 21.35
CA VAL A 370 6.06 3.50 22.82
C VAL A 370 5.35 4.67 23.49
N ILE A 371 5.58 5.90 23.04
CA ILE A 371 4.90 7.08 23.59
C ILE A 371 3.59 7.44 22.86
N SER A 372 3.14 6.58 21.95
CA SER A 372 1.89 6.72 21.20
C SER A 372 1.81 7.97 20.31
N LEU A 373 2.93 8.39 19.71
CA LEU A 373 2.94 9.48 18.74
C LEU A 373 2.21 9.10 17.43
N PRO A 374 1.51 10.05 16.78
CA PRO A 374 0.81 9.80 15.52
C PRO A 374 1.75 9.30 14.41
N THR A 375 1.31 8.35 13.58
CA THR A 375 2.14 7.78 12.51
C THR A 375 2.21 8.65 11.26
N ASN A 376 1.30 9.62 11.10
CA ASN A 376 1.13 10.42 9.87
C ASN A 376 2.38 11.24 9.53
N ALA A 377 3.04 11.77 10.57
CA ALA A 377 4.30 12.50 10.50
C ALA A 377 5.45 11.71 9.84
N LEU A 378 5.46 10.36 9.95
CA LEU A 378 6.57 9.54 9.42
C LEU A 378 6.69 9.63 7.90
N ASN A 379 5.54 9.74 7.21
CA ASN A 379 5.50 9.85 5.76
C ASN A 379 6.36 11.03 5.25
N LYS A 380 6.18 12.20 5.85
CA LYS A 380 6.89 13.43 5.46
C LYS A 380 8.36 13.41 5.89
N VAL A 381 8.65 12.81 7.05
CA VAL A 381 10.03 12.64 7.53
C VAL A 381 10.82 11.79 6.54
N PHE A 382 10.37 10.58 6.22
CA PHE A 382 11.12 9.68 5.34
C PHE A 382 11.13 10.14 3.88
N MET A 383 10.09 10.85 3.43
CA MET A 383 10.06 11.45 2.10
C MET A 383 11.24 12.41 1.86
N THR A 384 11.57 13.25 2.84
CA THR A 384 12.62 14.29 2.71
C THR A 384 13.98 13.88 3.24
N LEU A 385 14.07 12.76 3.96
CA LEU A 385 15.26 12.37 4.70
C LEU A 385 16.46 12.09 3.80
N TYR A 386 16.25 11.51 2.62
CA TYR A 386 17.34 11.14 1.72
C TYR A 386 18.12 12.36 1.19
N GLU A 387 17.43 13.47 0.90
CA GLU A 387 18.07 14.70 0.40
C GLU A 387 18.99 15.36 1.44
N LYS A 388 18.82 14.99 2.70
CA LYS A 388 19.55 15.54 3.84
C LYS A 388 20.75 14.68 4.25
N VAL A 389 20.99 13.59 3.52
CA VAL A 389 22.12 12.69 3.76
C VAL A 389 23.41 13.33 3.23
N ASP A 390 24.39 13.48 4.11
CA ASP A 390 25.77 13.75 3.73
C ASP A 390 26.48 12.42 3.45
N LYS A 391 27.07 12.25 2.26
CA LYS A 391 27.72 10.99 1.89
C LYS A 391 29.04 10.74 2.61
N ASP A 392 29.70 11.81 3.05
CA ASP A 392 30.95 11.70 3.82
C ASP A 392 30.68 11.34 5.28
N ASP A 393 29.48 11.67 5.78
CA ASP A 393 29.05 11.42 7.16
C ASP A 393 27.62 10.84 7.21
N TYR A 394 27.45 9.67 6.59
CA TYR A 394 26.13 9.12 6.22
C TYR A 394 25.22 8.86 7.41
N LEU A 395 25.69 8.09 8.40
CA LEU A 395 24.86 7.71 9.55
C LEU A 395 24.58 8.92 10.46
N GLU A 396 25.61 9.70 10.78
CA GLU A 396 25.51 10.82 11.71
C GLU A 396 24.66 11.96 11.12
N SER A 397 24.75 12.24 9.82
CA SER A 397 23.89 13.23 9.16
C SER A 397 22.41 12.86 9.25
N ILE A 398 22.04 11.58 9.08
CA ILE A 398 20.68 11.06 9.27
C ILE A 398 20.26 11.23 10.73
N GLN A 399 21.12 10.83 11.67
CA GLN A 399 20.84 10.92 13.10
C GLN A 399 20.61 12.35 13.55
N LYS A 400 21.46 13.30 13.14
CA LYS A 400 21.31 14.74 13.40
C LYS A 400 19.99 15.28 12.86
N HIS A 401 19.63 14.94 11.62
CA HIS A 401 18.38 15.43 11.02
C HIS A 401 17.12 14.91 11.72
N ILE A 402 17.13 13.67 12.24
CA ILE A 402 16.00 13.15 13.01
C ILE A 402 15.99 13.73 14.43
N ALA A 403 17.14 13.85 15.08
CA ALA A 403 17.25 14.34 16.45
C ALA A 403 16.88 15.83 16.58
N LYS A 404 17.13 16.64 15.55
CA LYS A 404 16.74 18.07 15.49
C LYS A 404 15.23 18.31 15.39
N ARG A 405 14.44 17.32 14.97
CA ARG A 405 12.99 17.51 14.75
C ARG A 405 12.24 17.67 16.08
N LYS A 406 11.27 18.58 16.09
CA LYS A 406 10.39 18.86 17.25
C LYS A 406 8.97 18.32 17.01
N GLY A 407 8.06 18.61 17.93
CA GLY A 407 6.63 18.32 17.78
C GLY A 407 6.28 16.85 17.55
N SER A 408 5.41 16.59 16.57
CA SER A 408 4.96 15.25 16.20
C SER A 408 6.02 14.46 15.41
N HIS A 409 7.03 15.14 14.86
CA HIS A 409 8.12 14.57 14.05
C HIS A 409 9.33 14.15 14.88
N ARG A 410 9.41 14.56 16.14
CA ARG A 410 10.56 14.33 17.01
C ARG A 410 10.85 12.86 17.31
N MET A 411 12.09 12.61 17.71
CA MET A 411 12.50 11.36 18.35
C MET A 411 12.29 11.47 19.88
N PRO A 412 11.53 10.56 20.51
CA PRO A 412 11.33 10.57 21.95
C PRO A 412 12.62 10.32 22.74
N GLN A 413 12.80 11.08 23.81
CA GLN A 413 13.95 10.98 24.72
C GLN A 413 13.86 9.73 25.60
N ASP A 414 15.00 9.33 26.16
CA ASP A 414 15.10 8.14 27.01
C ASP A 414 14.15 8.19 28.22
N SER A 415 14.05 9.34 28.88
CA SER A 415 13.16 9.56 30.03
C SER A 415 11.69 9.37 29.67
N GLU A 416 11.25 9.89 28.53
CA GLU A 416 9.86 9.76 28.05
C GLU A 416 9.52 8.32 27.70
N VAL A 417 10.46 7.60 27.08
CA VAL A 417 10.31 6.19 26.71
C VAL A 417 10.19 5.33 27.97
N ILE A 418 11.03 5.57 28.99
CA ILE A 418 10.98 4.87 30.27
C ILE A 418 9.63 5.12 30.96
N GLU A 419 9.24 6.39 31.10
CA GLU A 419 8.01 6.76 31.80
C GLU A 419 6.78 6.13 31.13
N ALA A 420 6.71 6.20 29.79
CA ALA A 420 5.62 5.57 29.05
C ALA A 420 5.62 4.04 29.22
N LEU A 421 6.78 3.37 29.13
CA LEU A 421 6.87 1.92 29.27
C LEU A 421 6.48 1.41 30.66
N LYS A 422 6.65 2.23 31.72
CA LYS A 422 6.34 1.83 33.09
C LYS A 422 4.88 1.41 33.24
N HIS A 423 3.98 2.15 32.58
CA HIS A 423 2.53 1.97 32.71
C HIS A 423 1.84 1.48 31.41
N LYS A 424 2.59 1.29 30.31
CA LYS A 424 2.02 0.86 29.05
C LYS A 424 1.47 -0.58 29.13
N ASP A 425 0.23 -0.75 28.68
CA ASP A 425 -0.34 -2.07 28.40
C ASP A 425 0.38 -2.69 27.19
N VAL A 426 1.39 -3.49 27.47
CA VAL A 426 2.20 -4.21 26.47
C VAL A 426 1.52 -5.50 26.05
N TYR A 427 0.66 -6.08 26.89
CA TYR A 427 0.01 -7.34 26.57
C TYR A 427 -1.03 -7.18 25.45
N ASN A 428 -1.82 -6.11 25.46
CA ASN A 428 -2.94 -5.93 24.54
C ASN A 428 -2.58 -5.19 23.25
N ILE A 429 -1.31 -4.81 23.02
CA ILE A 429 -0.89 -4.29 21.71
C ILE A 429 -0.99 -5.37 20.63
N LYS A 430 -0.93 -4.95 19.35
CA LYS A 430 -0.91 -5.87 18.20
C LYS A 430 0.14 -6.96 18.41
N SER A 431 -0.25 -8.23 18.20
CA SER A 431 0.56 -9.41 18.49
C SER A 431 1.98 -9.31 17.94
N LYS A 432 2.13 -8.85 16.69
CA LYS A 432 3.43 -8.64 16.04
C LYS A 432 4.34 -7.65 16.77
N ASN A 433 3.80 -6.55 17.30
CA ASN A 433 4.59 -5.54 18.04
C ASN A 433 5.02 -6.09 19.40
N ARG A 434 4.15 -6.88 20.04
CA ARG A 434 4.46 -7.57 21.29
C ARG A 434 5.57 -8.60 21.09
N LEU A 435 5.49 -9.42 20.04
CA LEU A 435 6.52 -10.38 19.68
C LEU A 435 7.84 -9.71 19.32
N TYR A 436 7.81 -8.63 18.53
CA TYR A 436 8.99 -7.82 18.23
C TYR A 436 9.70 -7.34 19.50
N LEU A 437 8.96 -6.74 20.44
CA LEU A 437 9.50 -6.25 21.72
C LEU A 437 10.22 -7.36 22.49
N PHE A 438 9.54 -8.48 22.75
CA PHE A 438 10.13 -9.57 23.55
C PHE A 438 11.24 -10.30 22.80
N SER A 439 11.13 -10.46 21.48
CA SER A 439 12.18 -11.04 20.64
C SER A 439 13.46 -10.21 20.68
N ARG A 440 13.32 -8.88 20.58
CA ARG A 440 14.45 -7.95 20.64
C ARG A 440 15.08 -7.90 22.02
N LEU A 441 14.27 -7.92 23.09
CA LEU A 441 14.81 -7.97 24.45
C LEU A 441 15.50 -9.31 24.74
N GLU A 442 14.93 -10.44 24.36
CA GLU A 442 15.53 -11.75 24.59
C GLU A 442 16.86 -11.90 23.84
N ASN A 443 16.88 -11.52 22.55
CA ASN A 443 18.02 -11.76 21.67
C ASN A 443 19.11 -10.67 21.68
N PHE A 444 18.95 -9.59 22.46
CA PHE A 444 19.96 -8.55 22.54
C PHE A 444 21.29 -9.05 23.16
N ASN A 445 22.40 -8.91 22.43
CA ASN A 445 23.70 -9.47 22.80
C ASN A 445 23.66 -10.97 23.15
N ASN A 446 22.80 -11.73 22.48
CA ASN A 446 22.73 -13.18 22.62
C ASN A 446 23.24 -13.85 21.35
N ASN A 447 24.35 -14.58 21.46
CA ASN A 447 24.93 -15.33 20.34
C ASN A 447 24.11 -16.59 20.02
N GLU A 448 23.36 -17.12 21.00
CA GLU A 448 22.44 -18.24 20.83
C GLU A 448 21.01 -17.71 20.63
N VAL A 449 20.71 -17.29 19.40
CA VAL A 449 19.43 -16.66 19.07
C VAL A 449 18.26 -17.60 19.37
N VAL A 450 17.34 -17.11 20.21
CA VAL A 450 16.08 -17.78 20.55
C VAL A 450 15.05 -17.43 19.47
N THR A 451 14.59 -18.46 18.76
CA THR A 451 13.53 -18.31 17.74
C THR A 451 12.17 -18.25 18.42
N ILE A 452 11.63 -17.04 18.52
CA ILE A 452 10.32 -16.76 19.15
C ILE A 452 9.22 -16.63 18.09
N GLU A 453 9.55 -16.04 16.94
CA GLU A 453 8.60 -15.86 15.85
C GLU A 453 8.33 -17.18 15.13
N GLY A 454 7.05 -17.46 14.88
CA GLY A 454 6.61 -18.74 14.31
C GLY A 454 6.69 -19.93 15.28
N ASN A 455 7.17 -19.73 16.51
CA ASN A 455 7.25 -20.78 17.51
C ASN A 455 6.02 -20.76 18.43
N SER A 456 5.12 -21.74 18.27
CA SER A 456 3.89 -21.85 19.08
C SER A 456 4.15 -22.21 20.54
N ASP A 457 5.32 -22.75 20.87
CA ASP A 457 5.63 -23.23 22.22
C ASP A 457 5.99 -22.07 23.14
N ILE A 458 6.65 -21.03 22.60
CA ILE A 458 7.03 -19.84 23.37
C ILE A 458 5.88 -18.84 23.36
N THR A 459 5.27 -18.63 24.52
CA THR A 459 4.17 -17.68 24.70
C THR A 459 4.51 -16.62 25.72
N VAL A 460 3.77 -15.50 25.68
CA VAL A 460 3.85 -14.46 26.70
C VAL A 460 3.15 -14.97 27.96
N GLU A 461 3.85 -14.94 29.08
CA GLU A 461 3.39 -15.36 30.40
C GLU A 461 3.28 -14.17 31.35
N HIS A 462 2.25 -14.21 32.19
CA HIS A 462 1.98 -13.29 33.29
C HIS A 462 2.63 -13.82 34.57
N ILE A 463 3.63 -13.12 35.11
CA ILE A 463 4.30 -13.52 36.35
C ILE A 463 3.28 -13.51 37.50
N PHE A 464 2.68 -12.34 37.75
CA PHE A 464 1.42 -12.23 38.47
C PHE A 464 0.27 -12.52 37.49
N PRO A 465 -0.45 -13.65 37.65
CA PRO A 465 -1.43 -14.12 36.67
C PRO A 465 -2.72 -13.29 36.69
N GLN A 466 -3.45 -13.29 35.57
CA GLN A 466 -4.75 -12.62 35.45
C GLN A 466 -5.79 -13.16 36.44
N LYS A 467 -5.72 -14.46 36.77
CA LYS A 467 -6.60 -15.13 37.74
C LYS A 467 -5.75 -15.71 38.89
N PRO A 468 -5.23 -14.88 39.80
CA PRO A 468 -4.35 -15.34 40.86
C PRO A 468 -5.05 -16.35 41.77
N SER A 469 -4.35 -17.47 42.03
CA SER A 469 -4.80 -18.46 43.00
C SER A 469 -4.84 -17.87 44.41
N HIS A 470 -5.57 -18.54 45.31
CA HIS A 470 -5.71 -18.09 46.69
C HIS A 470 -4.37 -18.01 47.47
N ALA A 471 -3.35 -18.73 46.99
CA ALA A 471 -2.00 -18.72 47.54
C ALA A 471 -1.27 -17.36 47.37
N TRP A 472 -1.69 -16.51 46.44
CA TRP A 472 -1.11 -15.17 46.31
C TRP A 472 -1.42 -14.25 47.51
N LYS A 473 -2.54 -14.49 48.21
CA LYS A 473 -2.93 -13.71 49.40
C LYS A 473 -2.04 -13.97 50.63
N SER A 474 -1.22 -15.02 50.63
CA SER A 474 -0.24 -15.25 51.70
C SER A 474 1.09 -14.55 51.43
N GLN A 475 1.34 -14.09 50.19
CA GLN A 475 2.59 -13.44 49.77
C GLN A 475 2.43 -11.93 49.59
N LEU A 476 1.22 -11.46 49.29
CA LEU A 476 0.91 -10.05 49.02
C LEU A 476 -0.28 -9.58 49.86
N SER A 477 -0.26 -8.31 50.24
CA SER A 477 -1.42 -7.65 50.86
C SER A 477 -2.57 -7.46 49.86
N ASP A 478 -3.80 -7.28 50.36
CA ASP A 478 -4.97 -7.02 49.51
C ASP A 478 -4.83 -5.71 48.69
N ILE A 479 -4.04 -4.75 49.18
CA ILE A 479 -3.72 -3.51 48.49
C ILE A 479 -2.78 -3.80 47.32
N GLU A 480 -1.66 -4.51 47.55
CA GLU A 480 -0.72 -4.89 46.49
C GLU A 480 -1.36 -5.75 45.42
N ILE A 481 -2.26 -6.67 45.79
CA ILE A 481 -3.01 -7.48 44.82
C ILE A 481 -3.90 -6.62 43.92
N ARG A 482 -4.50 -5.56 44.47
CA ARG A 482 -5.32 -4.64 43.70
C ARG A 482 -4.46 -3.80 42.75
N GLU A 483 -3.39 -3.20 43.26
CA GLU A 483 -2.45 -2.42 42.45
C GLU A 483 -1.82 -3.26 41.33
N MET A 484 -1.42 -4.50 41.62
CA MET A 484 -0.93 -5.44 40.60
C MET A 484 -1.96 -5.73 39.50
N LYS A 485 -3.25 -5.82 39.84
CA LYS A 485 -4.32 -6.08 38.86
C LYS A 485 -4.66 -4.84 38.03
N ASP A 486 -4.75 -3.70 38.68
CA ASP A 486 -5.30 -2.49 38.08
C ASP A 486 -4.24 -1.71 37.30
N GLU A 487 -2.99 -1.70 37.76
CA GLU A 487 -1.92 -0.88 37.17
C GLU A 487 -0.84 -1.72 36.45
N TYR A 488 -0.46 -2.87 37.00
CA TYR A 488 0.74 -3.58 36.54
C TYR A 488 0.49 -4.85 35.72
N LEU A 489 -0.75 -5.35 35.68
CA LEU A 489 -1.06 -6.68 35.15
C LEU A 489 -0.53 -6.91 33.74
N HIS A 490 -0.71 -5.93 32.86
CA HIS A 490 -0.33 -5.98 31.46
C HIS A 490 0.95 -5.20 31.11
N THR A 491 1.72 -4.80 32.13
CA THR A 491 2.93 -3.99 31.94
C THR A 491 4.16 -4.83 31.65
N LEU A 492 5.19 -4.22 31.06
CA LEU A 492 6.47 -4.87 30.74
C LEU A 492 7.09 -5.57 31.96
N GLY A 493 6.97 -4.96 33.15
CA GLY A 493 7.51 -5.50 34.40
C GLY A 493 6.89 -6.84 34.82
N ASN A 494 5.62 -7.08 34.50
CA ASN A 494 4.89 -8.30 34.86
C ASN A 494 4.88 -9.40 33.76
N LEU A 495 5.37 -9.09 32.57
CA LEU A 495 5.33 -10.00 31.42
C LEU A 495 6.69 -10.63 31.14
N THR A 496 6.67 -11.90 30.74
CA THR A 496 7.87 -12.64 30.30
C THR A 496 7.55 -13.62 29.18
N LEU A 497 8.56 -14.30 28.64
CA LEU A 497 8.40 -15.42 27.71
C LEU A 497 8.51 -16.75 28.45
N SER A 498 7.68 -17.72 28.07
CA SER A 498 7.73 -19.08 28.62
C SER A 498 7.32 -20.13 27.59
N GLY A 499 8.14 -21.20 27.49
CA GLY A 499 7.80 -22.44 26.79
C GLY A 499 6.86 -23.37 27.58
N ASN A 500 6.64 -23.07 28.86
CA ASN A 500 5.93 -23.94 29.81
C ASN A 500 4.71 -23.23 30.42
N ASN A 501 4.15 -22.24 29.72
CA ASN A 501 3.09 -21.37 30.23
C ASN A 501 1.90 -22.16 30.82
N GLY A 502 1.44 -23.22 30.14
CA GLY A 502 0.38 -24.09 30.63
C GLY A 502 0.69 -24.80 31.96
N SER A 503 1.97 -25.07 32.26
CA SER A 503 2.40 -25.66 33.55
C SER A 503 2.51 -24.63 34.67
N LEU A 504 2.83 -23.37 34.34
CA LEU A 504 2.93 -22.26 35.29
C LEU A 504 1.54 -21.78 35.73
N GLY A 505 0.67 -21.48 34.77
CA GLY A 505 -0.74 -21.12 34.99
C GLY A 505 -0.96 -20.06 36.07
N ASN A 506 -1.88 -20.34 37.00
CA ASN A 506 -2.30 -19.40 38.05
C ASN A 506 -1.60 -19.62 39.40
N LYS A 507 -0.53 -20.42 39.42
CA LYS A 507 0.23 -20.74 40.64
C LYS A 507 0.84 -19.48 41.27
N ASP A 508 1.17 -19.55 42.56
CA ASP A 508 1.94 -18.50 43.24
C ASP A 508 3.38 -18.44 42.71
N PHE A 509 4.08 -17.36 43.02
CA PHE A 509 5.38 -17.09 42.43
C PHE A 509 6.43 -18.17 42.72
N ILE A 510 6.54 -18.63 43.97
CA ILE A 510 7.49 -19.68 44.36
C ILE A 510 7.20 -20.97 43.60
N SER A 511 5.92 -21.36 43.54
CA SER A 511 5.50 -22.51 42.74
C SER A 511 5.88 -22.33 41.26
N LYS A 512 5.69 -21.16 40.65
CA LYS A 512 6.09 -20.92 39.25
C LYS A 512 7.61 -20.96 39.06
N ARG A 513 8.38 -20.47 40.04
CA ARG A 513 9.84 -20.40 39.98
C ARG A 513 10.49 -21.77 40.09
N ASP A 514 10.02 -22.61 41.00
CA ASP A 514 10.70 -23.83 41.44
C ASP A 514 10.12 -25.14 40.87
N ILE A 515 9.23 -25.10 39.87
CA ILE A 515 8.81 -26.32 39.16
C ILE A 515 10.03 -26.93 38.44
N PRO A 516 10.39 -28.20 38.72
CA PRO A 516 11.50 -28.86 38.04
C PRO A 516 11.34 -28.86 36.52
N ASP A 517 12.41 -28.50 35.82
CA ASP A 517 12.53 -28.46 34.35
C ASP A 517 11.62 -27.45 33.63
N LYS A 518 10.74 -26.76 34.35
CA LYS A 518 9.69 -25.91 33.74
C LYS A 518 9.56 -24.52 34.37
N GLY A 519 10.03 -24.35 35.60
CA GLY A 519 9.94 -23.11 36.33
C GLY A 519 10.94 -22.06 35.87
N TYR A 520 10.80 -20.83 36.38
CA TYR A 520 11.71 -19.73 36.04
C TYR A 520 13.17 -20.02 36.40
N ARG A 521 13.42 -20.85 37.42
CA ARG A 521 14.76 -21.24 37.86
C ARG A 521 15.54 -22.03 36.81
N ASP A 522 14.86 -22.93 36.11
CA ASP A 522 15.45 -23.81 35.10
C ASP A 522 15.30 -23.26 33.67
N SER A 523 14.68 -22.07 33.53
CA SER A 523 14.47 -21.43 32.23
C SER A 523 15.78 -20.95 31.63
N ARG A 524 15.97 -21.21 30.34
CA ARG A 524 17.13 -20.75 29.55
C ARG A 524 16.97 -19.34 29.01
N LEU A 525 15.78 -18.75 29.15
CA LEU A 525 15.47 -17.42 28.59
C LEU A 525 16.05 -16.32 29.47
N TRP A 526 16.71 -15.34 28.84
CA TRP A 526 17.27 -14.18 29.51
C TRP A 526 16.20 -13.40 30.28
N LEU A 527 15.00 -13.25 29.72
CA LEU A 527 13.87 -12.55 30.35
C LEU A 527 13.44 -13.15 31.72
N ASN A 528 13.80 -14.41 31.99
CA ASN A 528 13.50 -15.13 33.23
C ASN A 528 14.64 -15.12 34.25
N ARG A 529 15.84 -14.63 33.91
CA ARG A 529 17.02 -14.65 34.79
C ARG A 529 16.82 -13.88 36.09
N TYR A 530 16.12 -12.75 36.06
CA TYR A 530 15.81 -12.00 37.28
C TYR A 530 14.85 -12.79 38.19
N LEU A 531 13.89 -13.51 37.59
CA LEU A 531 12.87 -14.26 38.32
C LEU A 531 13.43 -15.51 39.02
N SER A 532 14.51 -16.09 38.52
CA SER A 532 15.15 -17.26 39.15
C SER A 532 15.81 -16.94 40.48
N GLY A 533 16.24 -15.69 40.70
CA GLY A 533 17.05 -15.27 41.85
C GLY A 533 16.30 -14.61 43.00
N ILE A 534 14.99 -14.37 42.87
CA ILE A 534 14.18 -13.67 43.88
C ILE A 534 13.19 -14.64 44.56
N ASP A 535 12.83 -14.39 45.81
CA ASP A 535 11.93 -15.26 46.61
C ASP A 535 10.49 -14.75 46.72
N VAL A 536 10.21 -13.49 46.35
CA VAL A 536 8.87 -12.90 46.45
C VAL A 536 8.59 -12.05 45.22
N TRP A 537 7.39 -12.11 44.67
CA TRP A 537 6.96 -11.23 43.58
C TRP A 537 5.97 -10.17 44.08
N ASN A 538 6.54 -9.05 44.56
CA ASN A 538 5.80 -7.86 45.01
C ASN A 538 6.11 -6.64 44.12
N ILE A 539 5.47 -5.51 44.40
CA ILE A 539 5.61 -4.28 43.58
C ILE A 539 7.08 -3.83 43.51
N LYS A 540 7.79 -3.87 44.64
CA LYS A 540 9.22 -3.54 44.69
C LYS A 540 10.05 -4.40 43.71
N ASN A 541 9.84 -5.71 43.69
CA ASN A 541 10.56 -6.59 42.78
C ASN A 541 10.12 -6.46 41.33
N LEU A 542 8.85 -6.08 41.08
CA LEU A 542 8.36 -5.72 39.76
C LEU A 542 9.04 -4.46 39.23
N GLU A 543 9.12 -3.40 40.03
CA GLU A 543 9.78 -2.14 39.65
C GLU A 543 11.28 -2.35 39.40
N ASN A 544 11.94 -3.13 40.26
CA ASN A 544 13.35 -3.52 40.04
C ASN A 544 13.54 -4.26 38.71
N ARG A 545 12.65 -5.21 38.39
CA ARG A 545 12.68 -5.90 37.09
C ARG A 545 12.45 -4.93 35.94
N PHE A 546 11.47 -4.04 36.10
CA PHE A 546 11.17 -3.02 35.09
C PHE A 546 12.39 -2.17 34.78
N ASN A 547 13.13 -1.69 35.78
CA ASN A 547 14.35 -0.90 35.57
C ASN A 547 15.42 -1.65 34.76
N ILE A 548 15.63 -2.95 35.05
CA ILE A 548 16.56 -3.81 34.28
C ILE A 548 16.10 -3.92 32.81
N LEU A 549 14.80 -4.11 32.58
CA LEU A 549 14.24 -4.19 31.23
C LEU A 549 14.28 -2.84 30.51
N ALA A 550 14.03 -1.75 31.21
CA ALA A 550 14.04 -0.39 30.69
C ALA A 550 15.46 0.01 30.22
N GLU A 551 16.48 -0.24 31.04
CA GLU A 551 17.88 -0.04 30.63
C GLU A 551 18.25 -0.86 29.38
N ARG A 552 17.73 -2.08 29.28
CA ARG A 552 17.96 -2.92 28.10
C ARG A 552 17.19 -2.39 26.88
N CYS A 553 15.95 -1.91 27.04
CA CYS A 553 15.20 -1.24 25.98
C CYS A 553 15.99 -0.09 25.38
N LEU A 554 16.61 0.76 26.21
CA LEU A 554 17.41 1.89 25.73
C LEU A 554 18.65 1.45 24.94
N LYS A 555 19.24 0.29 25.25
CA LYS A 555 20.36 -0.26 24.48
C LYS A 555 19.91 -0.90 23.16
N VAL A 556 18.71 -1.49 23.13
CA VAL A 556 18.13 -2.11 21.93
C VAL A 556 17.65 -1.07 20.93
N TRP A 557 17.08 0.03 21.43
CA TRP A 557 16.57 1.16 20.67
C TRP A 557 17.22 2.45 21.18
N PRO A 558 18.50 2.71 20.87
CA PRO A 558 19.23 3.86 21.40
C PRO A 558 18.74 5.18 20.83
N TYR A 559 18.88 6.23 21.63
CA TYR A 559 18.90 7.61 21.15
C TYR A 559 20.28 7.88 20.56
N PRO A 560 20.41 8.59 19.43
CA PRO A 560 21.70 8.82 18.82
C PRO A 560 22.56 9.72 19.70
N ASP A 561 23.83 9.35 19.87
CA ASP A 561 24.84 10.16 20.56
C ASP A 561 25.53 11.03 19.50
N VAL A 562 24.89 12.15 19.16
CA VAL A 562 25.37 13.10 18.15
C VAL A 562 25.35 14.50 18.73
N ASP A 563 26.42 15.26 18.47
CA ASP A 563 26.48 16.67 18.85
C ASP A 563 25.48 17.44 17.99
N ILE A 564 24.38 17.83 18.62
CA ILE A 564 23.44 18.80 18.08
C ILE A 564 23.96 20.15 18.57
N GLU A 565 24.67 20.89 17.73
CA GLU A 565 24.93 22.30 18.02
C GLU A 565 23.58 22.97 18.36
N GLU A 566 23.47 23.58 19.55
CA GLU A 566 22.34 24.45 19.91
C GLU A 566 22.35 25.60 18.91
N TYR A 567 21.56 25.42 17.86
CA TYR A 567 21.37 26.38 16.80
C TYR A 567 20.41 27.46 17.30
N ASP A 568 20.78 28.73 17.09
CA ASP A 568 20.02 29.90 17.53
C ASP A 568 18.56 29.85 17.04
N GLU A 569 17.62 29.65 17.98
CA GLU A 569 16.18 29.51 17.72
C GLU A 569 15.54 30.77 17.10
N SER A 570 16.25 31.90 17.06
CA SER A 570 15.78 33.15 16.47
C SER A 570 15.75 33.17 14.93
N LEU A 571 16.39 32.20 14.26
CA LEU A 571 16.65 32.30 12.82
C LEU A 571 15.70 31.55 11.89
N GLU A 572 14.99 30.52 12.32
CA GLU A 572 14.17 29.66 11.44
C GLU A 572 12.64 29.81 11.59
N GLU A 573 11.96 29.49 10.49
CA GLU A 573 10.51 29.42 10.38
C GLU A 573 10.02 28.18 11.14
N VAL A 574 9.07 28.35 12.06
CA VAL A 574 8.52 27.26 12.88
C VAL A 574 7.15 26.88 12.34
N SER A 575 6.85 25.58 12.24
CA SER A 575 5.48 25.14 11.91
C SER A 575 4.48 25.79 12.87
N ILE A 576 3.33 26.23 12.37
CA ILE A 576 2.28 26.80 13.23
C ILE A 576 1.83 25.81 14.32
N PHE A 577 1.99 24.50 14.11
CA PHE A 577 1.68 23.45 15.08
C PHE A 577 2.74 23.30 16.17
N GLU A 578 3.95 23.79 15.91
CA GLU A 578 5.12 23.73 16.80
C GLU A 578 5.44 25.09 17.41
N ALA A 579 4.81 26.16 16.93
CA ALA A 579 4.98 27.51 17.41
C ALA A 579 4.39 27.72 18.81
N GLU A 580 5.12 28.47 19.64
CA GLU A 580 4.70 28.86 20.99
C GLU A 580 3.45 29.74 20.99
N ASP A 581 2.88 29.98 22.18
CA ASP A 581 1.71 30.83 22.34
C ASP A 581 1.92 32.20 21.63
N PRO A 582 1.03 32.60 20.70
CA PRO A 582 1.19 33.85 19.94
C PRO A 582 0.88 35.11 20.77
N THR A 583 0.58 34.98 22.07
CA THR A 583 0.28 36.10 22.96
C THR A 583 1.53 36.97 23.16
N HIS A 584 1.39 38.27 22.94
CA HIS A 584 2.47 39.27 22.96
C HIS A 584 3.60 39.12 21.93
N LYS A 585 3.57 38.08 21.08
CA LYS A 585 4.54 37.91 19.99
C LYS A 585 4.08 38.56 18.69
N LYS A 586 5.02 39.14 17.94
CA LYS A 586 4.76 39.69 16.60
C LYS A 586 5.27 38.70 15.55
N ILE A 587 4.46 38.41 14.54
CA ILE A 587 4.87 37.54 13.41
C ILE A 587 5.43 38.45 12.32
N ASP A 588 6.63 38.15 11.82
CA ASP A 588 7.29 38.88 10.74
C ASP A 588 6.70 38.48 9.38
N TYR A 589 6.74 37.18 9.08
CA TYR A 589 6.13 36.59 7.90
C TYR A 589 5.71 35.14 8.15
N ALA A 590 4.95 34.57 7.23
CA ALA A 590 4.66 33.15 7.20
C ALA A 590 4.95 32.57 5.80
N VAL A 591 5.14 31.27 5.70
CA VAL A 591 5.24 30.55 4.44
C VAL A 591 4.08 29.58 4.38
N LEU A 592 3.19 29.79 3.42
CA LEU A 592 1.99 28.98 3.19
C LEU A 592 2.14 28.25 1.85
N PHE A 593 2.15 26.91 1.86
CA PHE A 593 2.42 26.05 0.69
C PHE A 593 3.68 26.45 -0.09
N GLY A 594 4.76 26.74 0.62
CA GLY A 594 6.04 27.17 0.03
C GLY A 594 6.07 28.61 -0.47
N GLN A 595 4.99 29.40 -0.31
CA GLN A 595 4.94 30.79 -0.70
C GLN A 595 5.03 31.72 0.51
N LYS A 596 6.02 32.63 0.49
CA LYS A 596 6.20 33.64 1.53
C LYS A 596 5.07 34.67 1.49
N ILE A 597 4.31 34.75 2.57
CA ILE A 597 3.26 35.74 2.81
C ILE A 597 3.73 36.77 3.83
N ASN A 598 3.80 38.03 3.42
CA ASN A 598 4.07 39.14 4.34
C ASN A 598 2.82 39.39 5.21
N LEU A 599 3.02 39.62 6.51
CA LEU A 599 1.93 39.73 7.48
C LEU A 599 1.97 41.09 8.19
N VAL A 600 0.81 41.69 8.39
CA VAL A 600 0.70 42.91 9.21
C VAL A 600 0.46 42.57 10.68
N ASN A 601 -0.31 41.51 10.94
CA ASN A 601 -0.65 41.02 12.30
C ASN A 601 -1.27 39.61 12.22
N MET A 602 -1.59 39.03 13.38
CA MET A 602 -2.20 37.69 13.49
C MET A 602 -3.57 37.58 12.80
N ALA A 603 -4.35 38.66 12.76
CA ALA A 603 -5.63 38.65 12.03
C ALA A 603 -5.43 38.60 10.52
N ASP A 604 -4.33 39.14 9.99
CA ASP A 604 -3.94 39.05 8.59
C ASP A 604 -3.53 37.61 8.21
N LEU A 605 -2.76 36.93 9.07
CA LEU A 605 -2.43 35.51 8.90
C LEU A 605 -3.69 34.64 8.87
N TYR A 606 -4.59 34.84 9.85
CA TYR A 606 -5.87 34.14 9.93
C TYR A 606 -6.71 34.29 8.64
N MET A 607 -6.83 35.51 8.12
CA MET A 607 -7.57 35.77 6.89
C MET A 607 -6.91 35.14 5.67
N LYS A 608 -5.60 35.33 5.48
CA LYS A 608 -4.88 34.84 4.29
C LYS A 608 -4.91 33.33 4.20
N VAL A 609 -4.71 32.62 5.32
CA VAL A 609 -4.74 31.16 5.34
C VAL A 609 -6.14 30.64 5.02
N LEU A 610 -7.18 31.14 5.68
CA LEU A 610 -8.55 30.68 5.44
C LEU A 610 -9.05 31.02 4.03
N SER A 611 -8.70 32.19 3.49
CA SER A 611 -8.98 32.54 2.09
C SER A 611 -8.29 31.61 1.11
N TYR A 612 -7.01 31.31 1.33
CA TYR A 612 -6.28 30.38 0.47
C TYR A 612 -6.91 28.98 0.51
N LEU A 613 -7.18 28.43 1.70
CA LEU A 613 -7.79 27.11 1.84
C LEU A 613 -9.20 27.07 1.20
N PHE A 614 -9.98 28.15 1.36
CA PHE A 614 -11.30 28.25 0.74
C PHE A 614 -11.23 28.25 -0.78
N GLU A 615 -10.23 28.91 -1.39
CA GLU A 615 -10.00 28.86 -2.83
C GLU A 615 -9.59 27.47 -3.33
N GLN A 616 -8.79 26.72 -2.54
CA GLN A 616 -8.35 25.38 -2.92
C GLN A 616 -9.50 24.36 -2.92
N ASN A 617 -10.34 24.38 -1.87
CA ASN A 617 -11.46 23.47 -1.77
C ASN A 617 -12.60 24.04 -0.90
N PRO A 618 -13.54 24.78 -1.49
CA PRO A 618 -14.69 25.31 -0.75
C PRO A 618 -15.56 24.22 -0.12
N GLU A 619 -15.67 23.04 -0.73
CA GLU A 619 -16.57 21.96 -0.26
C GLU A 619 -16.18 21.45 1.13
N LEU A 620 -14.88 21.36 1.43
CA LEU A 620 -14.39 20.92 2.75
C LEU A 620 -14.86 21.83 3.89
N PHE A 621 -15.06 23.12 3.64
CA PHE A 621 -15.61 24.03 4.66
C PHE A 621 -17.05 23.66 5.04
N PHE A 622 -17.86 23.25 4.06
CA PHE A 622 -19.28 22.96 4.26
C PHE A 622 -19.57 21.50 4.61
N ASN A 623 -18.71 20.57 4.20
CA ASN A 623 -18.83 19.14 4.49
C ASN A 623 -18.23 18.74 5.84
N THR A 624 -17.60 19.69 6.54
CA THR A 624 -17.06 19.52 7.90
C THR A 624 -17.68 20.54 8.86
N ASP A 625 -17.31 20.49 10.14
CA ASP A 625 -17.73 21.46 11.15
C ASP A 625 -16.96 22.80 11.08
N LEU A 626 -16.12 23.01 10.05
CA LEU A 626 -15.35 24.24 9.87
C LEU A 626 -16.23 25.49 9.82
N VAL A 627 -17.37 25.45 9.13
CA VAL A 627 -18.32 26.57 9.07
C VAL A 627 -18.74 27.03 10.46
N GLU A 628 -19.02 26.09 11.36
CA GLU A 628 -19.41 26.40 12.73
C GLU A 628 -18.22 26.92 13.54
N LYS A 629 -17.05 26.29 13.41
CA LYS A 629 -15.85 26.68 14.17
C LYS A 629 -15.29 28.04 13.78
N ILE A 630 -15.34 28.45 12.51
CA ILE A 630 -14.83 29.75 12.05
C ILE A 630 -15.93 30.81 11.92
N GLU A 631 -17.18 30.44 12.20
CA GLU A 631 -18.36 31.30 12.07
C GLU A 631 -18.51 31.88 10.65
N LEU A 632 -18.40 31.01 9.64
CA LEU A 632 -18.53 31.37 8.22
C LEU A 632 -20.00 31.62 7.86
N VAL A 633 -20.33 32.85 7.45
CA VAL A 633 -21.68 33.23 7.02
C VAL A 633 -21.67 33.94 5.67
N LYS A 634 -22.80 33.92 4.96
CA LYS A 634 -22.97 34.76 3.77
C LYS A 634 -22.89 36.24 4.15
N ILE A 635 -22.36 37.07 3.26
CA ILE A 635 -22.20 38.52 3.48
C ILE A 635 -23.52 39.22 3.82
N THR A 636 -24.66 38.72 3.32
CA THR A 636 -26.00 39.21 3.65
C THR A 636 -26.40 39.01 5.12
N ASN A 637 -25.68 38.13 5.84
CA ASN A 637 -25.90 37.81 7.26
C ASN A 637 -24.73 38.29 8.14
N GLN A 638 -23.89 39.21 7.66
CA GLN A 638 -22.71 39.68 8.39
C GLN A 638 -23.02 40.29 9.76
N ASP A 639 -24.24 40.80 9.97
CA ASP A 639 -24.71 41.40 11.22
C ASP A 639 -24.77 40.40 12.39
N ARG A 640 -24.63 39.09 12.12
CA ARG A 640 -24.51 38.04 13.15
C ARG A 640 -23.12 38.01 13.80
N LEU A 641 -22.12 38.64 13.18
CA LEU A 641 -20.74 38.63 13.62
C LEU A 641 -20.37 39.96 14.26
N ARG A 642 -19.45 39.96 15.23
CA ARG A 642 -19.00 41.18 15.91
C ARG A 642 -18.02 41.98 15.06
N GLN A 643 -17.13 41.30 14.34
CA GLN A 643 -16.19 41.93 13.41
C GLN A 643 -16.05 41.10 12.12
N PRO A 644 -17.02 41.21 11.20
CA PRO A 644 -17.01 40.46 9.95
C PRO A 644 -15.85 40.92 9.05
N LYS A 645 -15.13 39.96 8.46
CA LYS A 645 -14.22 40.19 7.33
C LYS A 645 -14.49 39.20 6.20
N SER A 646 -14.44 39.69 4.96
CA SER A 646 -14.69 38.88 3.77
C SER A 646 -13.54 37.93 3.47
N ILE A 647 -13.86 36.64 3.33
CA ILE A 647 -12.96 35.63 2.75
C ILE A 647 -12.95 35.76 1.23
N ASN A 648 -14.13 35.99 0.64
CA ASN A 648 -14.37 36.21 -0.78
C ASN A 648 -15.59 37.13 -0.96
N PRO A 649 -16.04 37.45 -2.20
CA PRO A 649 -17.20 38.34 -2.42
C PRO A 649 -18.54 37.85 -1.82
N THR A 650 -18.65 36.58 -1.44
CA THR A 650 -19.91 35.95 -1.01
C THR A 650 -19.96 35.66 0.49
N TYR A 651 -18.82 35.35 1.11
CA TYR A 651 -18.73 34.84 2.48
C TYR A 651 -17.80 35.68 3.37
N VAL A 652 -18.19 35.80 4.64
CA VAL A 652 -17.49 36.54 5.69
C VAL A 652 -17.29 35.65 6.92
N ILE A 653 -16.23 35.91 7.70
CA ILE A 653 -15.94 35.23 8.98
C ILE A 653 -15.76 36.22 10.13
N GLU A 654 -15.89 35.71 11.37
CA GLU A 654 -15.60 36.46 12.59
C GLU A 654 -14.09 36.63 12.77
N THR A 655 -13.66 37.84 13.11
CA THR A 655 -12.25 38.16 13.38
C THR A 655 -12.00 38.75 14.77
N ASN A 656 -13.05 39.07 15.53
CA ASN A 656 -12.97 39.49 16.92
C ASN A 656 -12.73 38.30 17.87
N LEU A 657 -11.55 37.71 17.74
CA LEU A 657 -11.08 36.54 18.47
C LEU A 657 -9.72 36.84 19.10
N SER A 658 -9.37 36.18 20.20
CA SER A 658 -8.00 36.23 20.73
C SER A 658 -7.01 35.64 19.72
N ASN A 659 -5.72 36.02 19.81
CA ASN A 659 -4.69 35.46 18.92
C ASN A 659 -4.61 33.95 19.05
N VAL A 660 -4.72 33.40 20.27
CA VAL A 660 -4.79 31.96 20.54
C VAL A 660 -5.94 31.30 19.78
N ASN A 661 -7.15 31.86 19.85
CA ASN A 661 -8.32 31.29 19.14
C ASN A 661 -8.17 31.35 17.62
N LYS A 662 -7.53 32.41 17.09
CA LYS A 662 -7.20 32.48 15.65
C LYS A 662 -6.21 31.38 15.28
N PHE A 663 -5.17 31.17 16.11
CA PHE A 663 -4.14 30.16 15.92
C PHE A 663 -4.73 28.74 15.89
N GLU A 664 -5.57 28.41 16.87
CA GLU A 664 -6.20 27.10 16.97
C GLU A 664 -7.20 26.83 15.82
N ARG A 665 -7.95 27.84 15.38
CA ARG A 665 -8.83 27.72 14.21
C ARG A 665 -8.04 27.52 12.91
N ILE A 666 -6.85 28.11 12.78
CA ILE A 666 -5.96 27.86 11.63
C ILE A 666 -5.44 26.43 11.65
N LYS A 667 -4.90 25.98 12.80
CA LYS A 667 -4.43 24.60 12.96
C LYS A 667 -5.54 23.60 12.58
N TYR A 668 -6.73 23.79 13.13
CA TYR A 668 -7.86 22.94 12.81
C TYR A 668 -8.24 22.95 11.32
N ALA A 669 -8.23 24.12 10.68
CA ALA A 669 -8.47 24.21 9.23
C ALA A 669 -7.37 23.49 8.43
N LEU A 670 -6.11 23.59 8.83
CA LEU A 670 -5.02 22.86 8.18
C LEU A 670 -5.12 21.35 8.40
N GLU A 671 -5.55 20.87 9.58
CA GLU A 671 -5.81 19.45 9.84
C GLU A 671 -6.93 18.89 8.94
N VAL A 672 -8.04 19.62 8.80
CA VAL A 672 -9.15 19.23 7.90
C VAL A 672 -8.70 19.12 6.44
N PHE A 673 -7.70 19.93 6.06
CA PHE A 673 -7.10 19.94 4.74
C PHE A 673 -5.88 19.01 4.60
N GLU A 674 -5.51 18.26 5.64
CA GLU A 674 -4.30 17.42 5.72
C GLU A 674 -3.01 18.20 5.36
N ALA A 675 -2.95 19.47 5.78
CA ALA A 675 -1.96 20.48 5.39
C ALA A 675 -1.14 21.02 6.59
N GLU A 676 -0.89 20.19 7.60
CA GLU A 676 -0.33 20.65 8.89
C GLU A 676 1.10 21.22 8.79
N ASP A 677 1.86 20.78 7.79
CA ASP A 677 3.24 21.25 7.56
C ASP A 677 3.33 22.32 6.45
N GLU A 678 2.19 22.72 5.90
CA GLU A 678 2.13 23.68 4.80
C GLU A 678 2.08 25.12 5.31
N LEU A 679 2.12 25.33 6.63
CA LEU A 679 2.21 26.66 7.23
C LEU A 679 3.32 26.74 8.28
N THR A 680 4.39 27.44 7.92
CA THR A 680 5.42 27.87 8.87
C THR A 680 5.29 29.37 9.12
N ILE A 681 5.67 29.81 10.32
CA ILE A 681 5.65 31.21 10.73
C ILE A 681 7.01 31.60 11.29
N LYS A 682 7.40 32.86 11.09
CA LYS A 682 8.57 33.44 11.74
C LYS A 682 8.11 34.56 12.67
N TYR A 683 8.51 34.49 13.94
CA TYR A 683 8.33 35.62 14.85
C TYR A 683 9.36 36.71 14.55
N ALA A 684 8.97 37.97 14.72
CA ALA A 684 9.89 39.09 14.66
C ALA A 684 10.76 39.07 15.92
N ASP A 685 12.04 39.40 15.76
CA ASP A 685 12.98 39.49 16.88
C ASP A 685 12.45 40.46 17.95
N GLU A 686 12.54 40.07 19.22
CA GLU A 686 12.27 40.98 20.33
C GLU A 686 13.28 42.12 20.26
N SER A 687 12.79 43.36 20.12
CA SER A 687 13.62 44.58 20.09
C SER A 687 13.54 45.36 21.39
#